data_AF-A0A1I8AXR8-F1
#
_entry.id   AF-A0A1I8AXR8-F1
#
_cell.length_a   1.000
_cell.length_b   1.000
_cell.length_c   1.000
_cell.angle_alpha   90.00
_cell.angle_beta   90.00
_cell.angle_gamma   90.00
#
_symmetry.space_group_name_H-M   'P 1'
#
loop_
_entity.id
_entity.type
_entity.pdbx_description
1 polymer ?
#
loop_
_entity_poly.entity_id
_entity_poly.type
_entity_poly.pdbx_seq_one_letter_code
_entity_poly.pdbx_strand_id
1 'polypeptide(L)'
;MFARCSSSILNCENIRLVRIFYQSSKAALSRREKEEIQIERQKRLQGNAKVSSRIIGQLKKWIKFLEVESSAIQNETIEMTKRFHSKWPEPSLSVLNAWHGAPEGVFVEFSLQKLDSDNDERYIAAFSSVFKNGSHVILKSRKGPTTDIPAVILYLSHGKLKVVIKDHQLGPNIFRFNSTWILSIAEINIFERLLEMFKGANLVEYPGYGLLLKSFKIGTVNRILRDRTKNLEIKKEFDESQKKAIYAAINSKRNFVAIHGPPGTGKTKVIAEIVYQCLERNERIVVCAPSNKAVDNALIACLRRGIDEKICTRLGLSKMNENLSSTHFASMFRQHTFYESLVDYWDRREKFNETKIEDFQKFGDIISRSVKLEKFINRSLIRDVQVVFCTVTNGSLHWLVEQDLFNPDLIILDEAGQVVEPISWQILLLGQRFVVVGDHHQLDSIILSKEKVSLNDVSTSLIQRLMADFENKKGYLHTLNVNYRSNELIQLWSNRHFYGEKLVASDEAREIHINQITRNDSNNSSIQLIDDPLVLLDTADIDKEELLELQIKYPNLSAICFFDSRPTISSSFYNLGEAICATHQILALRQAGLQPSEIGCITPYALQTEKIKKILAANSNDSLDVSSVDAFQGQQREAIVMSFVRNNNLEQIGFLKNLRRMNVAITRAKRQFFLIASSKVLKRNEGFKYSTNTSSLFDKAVSDLKKLSTEPDDGTKLELYGLFKQASIGDVKGEKPGMLDFVGKAKYDSWNKNKGLPMEEAKLKYIEIVNKLIKQTNIDQSTNVEALIDAFTNSNKCNETSITVLTGNGNYYCAGNDLSNFTRNVKTPNDFTKMADKGEEVLERFVRAHIEHEKPLISLVNGPAIGISVTLMALFDLVIASDKASFHSPFSSLGQSPEGCSSYTFPMLMGATKACEMLLFDKKLTASEAYDRNLVTRIIPHNNFYEETERLVSSLSELPPESLKVNKQLLRNVHKDVLLRVCKHECAVLKQRWLSVECQQALQKFASRKT
;
A
#
# COMPACT_ATOMS: atom_id res chain seq x y z
N MET A 1 -34.02 54.76 17.61
CA MET A 1 -32.82 55.16 18.38
C MET A 1 -31.59 54.77 17.57
N PHE A 2 -31.22 55.45 16.48
CA PHE A 2 -30.89 56.87 16.30
C PHE A 2 -29.68 57.36 17.12
N ALA A 3 -28.61 57.65 16.37
CA ALA A 3 -27.69 58.79 16.51
C ALA A 3 -26.59 58.80 17.60
N ARG A 4 -25.37 59.01 17.09
CA ARG A 4 -24.35 60.00 17.55
C ARG A 4 -23.59 59.73 18.87
N CYS A 5 -22.30 59.40 18.72
CA CYS A 5 -21.14 60.25 19.05
C CYS A 5 -19.87 59.36 18.90
N SER A 6 -19.08 59.45 17.83
CA SER A 6 -18.01 60.45 17.55
C SER A 6 -16.88 60.41 18.61
N SER A 7 -15.57 60.44 18.34
CA SER A 7 -14.74 60.50 17.13
C SER A 7 -13.35 60.87 17.65
N SER A 8 -12.30 60.08 17.38
CA SER A 8 -10.93 60.63 17.32
C SER A 8 -9.93 59.65 16.70
N ILE A 9 -9.66 59.89 15.41
CA ILE A 9 -8.34 59.90 14.76
C ILE A 9 -7.63 58.54 14.57
N LEU A 10 -7.83 57.95 13.39
CA LEU A 10 -6.76 57.69 12.41
C LEU A 10 -7.39 57.37 11.03
N ASN A 11 -7.41 58.41 10.18
CA ASN A 11 -7.93 58.39 8.80
C ASN A 11 -7.17 57.40 7.90
N CYS A 12 -7.88 56.42 7.36
CA CYS A 12 -7.50 55.65 6.17
C CYS A 12 -8.29 56.13 4.94
N GLU A 13 -8.15 57.41 4.58
CA GLU A 13 -8.65 57.92 3.29
C GLU A 13 -7.69 57.59 2.13
N ASN A 14 -6.40 57.36 2.40
CA ASN A 14 -5.41 57.09 1.35
C ASN A 14 -5.60 55.73 0.64
N ILE A 15 -6.11 54.69 1.31
CA ILE A 15 -6.37 53.38 0.67
C ILE A 15 -7.64 53.43 -0.18
N ARG A 16 -8.63 54.24 0.22
CA ARG A 16 -9.87 54.45 -0.55
C ARG A 16 -9.61 55.33 -1.78
N LEU A 17 -8.75 56.34 -1.63
CA LEU A 17 -8.33 57.22 -2.73
C LEU A 17 -7.39 56.52 -3.72
N VAL A 18 -6.50 55.61 -3.30
CA VAL A 18 -5.72 54.77 -4.24
C VAL A 18 -6.63 53.81 -5.00
N ARG A 19 -7.70 53.27 -4.38
CA ARG A 19 -8.74 52.48 -5.09
C ARG A 19 -9.55 53.34 -6.07
N ILE A 20 -9.85 54.59 -5.71
CA ILE A 20 -10.56 55.54 -6.58
C ILE A 20 -9.64 55.99 -7.74
N PHE A 21 -8.36 56.30 -7.51
CA PHE A 21 -7.40 56.71 -8.55
C PHE A 21 -7.02 55.54 -9.48
N TYR A 22 -7.01 54.30 -8.96
CA TYR A 22 -6.82 53.10 -9.78
C TYR A 22 -8.09 52.71 -10.57
N GLN A 23 -9.28 53.00 -10.03
CA GLN A 23 -10.53 52.96 -10.79
C GLN A 23 -10.62 54.10 -11.83
N SER A 24 -10.06 55.27 -11.55
CA SER A 24 -9.97 56.41 -12.47
C SER A 24 -8.95 56.20 -13.59
N SER A 25 -7.85 55.48 -13.34
CA SER A 25 -6.90 55.07 -14.39
C SER A 25 -7.38 53.85 -15.20
N LYS A 26 -8.29 53.04 -14.67
CA LYS A 26 -9.15 52.13 -15.46
C LYS A 26 -10.28 52.86 -16.21
N ALA A 27 -10.54 54.13 -15.91
CA ALA A 27 -11.64 54.90 -16.50
C ALA A 27 -11.24 55.75 -17.73
N ALA A 28 -9.98 55.72 -18.17
CA ALA A 28 -9.51 56.42 -19.37
C ALA A 28 -9.47 55.55 -20.63
N LEU A 29 -10.36 54.55 -20.75
CA LEU A 29 -10.73 54.00 -22.06
C LEU A 29 -11.85 54.88 -22.61
N SER A 30 -11.60 55.45 -23.80
CA SER A 30 -12.54 56.31 -24.51
C SER A 30 -13.88 55.58 -24.73
N ARG A 31 -14.98 56.33 -24.89
CA ARG A 31 -16.31 55.75 -25.20
C ARG A 31 -16.24 54.78 -26.40
N ARG A 32 -15.37 55.07 -27.38
CA ARG A 32 -15.09 54.23 -28.55
C ARG A 32 -14.45 52.88 -28.20
N GLU A 33 -13.44 52.86 -27.33
CA GLU A 33 -12.79 51.61 -26.89
C GLU A 33 -13.71 50.78 -25.98
N LYS A 34 -14.58 51.42 -25.20
CA LYS A 34 -15.59 50.72 -24.39
C LYS A 34 -16.68 50.08 -25.28
N GLU A 35 -17.09 50.76 -26.35
CA GLU A 35 -17.99 50.20 -27.37
C GLU A 35 -17.32 49.10 -28.18
N GLU A 36 -16.04 49.23 -28.54
CA GLU A 36 -15.27 48.15 -29.18
C GLU A 36 -15.12 46.93 -28.26
N ILE A 37 -14.79 47.11 -26.98
CA ILE A 37 -14.74 46.02 -25.99
C ILE A 37 -16.12 45.38 -25.77
N GLN A 38 -17.21 46.14 -25.90
CA GLN A 38 -18.57 45.64 -25.73
C GLN A 38 -19.09 44.92 -26.98
N ILE A 39 -18.73 45.39 -28.17
CA ILE A 39 -18.92 44.72 -29.46
C ILE A 39 -18.04 43.46 -29.52
N GLU A 40 -16.83 43.51 -28.98
CA GLU A 40 -15.90 42.37 -28.92
C GLU A 40 -16.33 41.36 -27.85
N ARG A 41 -16.91 41.80 -26.72
CA ARG A 41 -17.61 40.93 -25.76
C ARG A 41 -18.86 40.29 -26.35
N GLN A 42 -19.65 41.01 -27.16
CA GLN A 42 -20.79 40.42 -27.87
C GLN A 42 -20.34 39.45 -28.98
N LYS A 43 -19.26 39.75 -29.71
CA LYS A 43 -18.62 38.81 -30.65
C LYS A 43 -18.01 37.59 -29.94
N ARG A 44 -17.43 37.74 -28.74
CA ARG A 44 -16.92 36.65 -27.90
C ARG A 44 -18.04 35.77 -27.33
N LEU A 45 -19.20 36.35 -26.99
CA LEU A 45 -20.40 35.60 -26.59
C LEU A 45 -21.02 34.82 -27.77
N GLN A 46 -20.96 35.36 -28.99
CA GLN A 46 -21.32 34.62 -30.21
C GLN A 46 -20.27 33.55 -30.59
N GLY A 47 -19.01 33.70 -30.17
CA GLY A 47 -17.93 32.72 -30.36
C GLY A 47 -18.14 31.38 -29.64
N ASN A 48 -18.99 31.35 -28.61
CA ASN A 48 -19.38 30.11 -27.91
C ASN A 48 -20.27 29.17 -28.74
N ALA A 49 -20.74 29.59 -29.92
CA ALA A 49 -21.43 28.72 -30.87
C ALA A 49 -20.50 27.66 -31.54
N LYS A 50 -19.17 27.76 -31.34
CA LYS A 50 -18.17 26.86 -31.96
C LYS A 50 -17.60 25.77 -31.05
N VAL A 51 -17.94 25.74 -29.76
CA VAL A 51 -17.45 24.69 -28.85
C VAL A 51 -18.31 23.44 -29.02
N SER A 52 -17.70 22.31 -29.35
CA SER A 52 -18.41 21.02 -29.48
C SER A 52 -19.24 20.72 -28.23
N SER A 53 -20.51 20.33 -28.41
CA SER A 53 -21.43 19.95 -27.32
C SER A 53 -20.85 18.89 -26.37
N ARG A 54 -19.99 18.01 -26.90
CA ARG A 54 -19.26 17.00 -26.13
C ARG A 54 -18.24 17.61 -25.16
N ILE A 55 -17.51 18.66 -25.56
CA ILE A 55 -16.59 19.38 -24.67
C ILE A 55 -17.36 20.15 -23.62
N ILE A 56 -18.45 20.83 -23.99
CA ILE A 56 -19.28 21.58 -23.04
C ILE A 56 -19.81 20.65 -21.94
N GLY A 57 -20.28 19.45 -22.31
CA GLY A 57 -20.70 18.43 -21.36
C GLY A 57 -19.58 18.02 -20.39
N GLN A 58 -18.37 17.84 -20.90
CA GLN A 58 -17.22 17.47 -20.06
C GLN A 58 -16.74 18.61 -19.15
N LEU A 59 -16.69 19.85 -19.65
CA LEU A 59 -16.34 21.03 -18.86
C LEU A 59 -17.32 21.23 -17.70
N LYS A 60 -18.63 21.05 -17.94
CA LYS A 60 -19.63 21.10 -16.86
C LYS A 60 -19.36 20.05 -15.78
N LYS A 61 -18.98 18.83 -16.16
CA LYS A 61 -18.59 17.78 -15.22
C LYS A 61 -17.33 18.16 -14.42
N TRP A 62 -16.31 18.70 -15.08
CA TRP A 62 -15.07 19.16 -14.43
C TRP A 62 -15.31 20.32 -13.47
N ILE A 63 -16.07 21.34 -13.87
CA ILE A 63 -16.42 22.48 -13.03
C ILE A 63 -17.12 22.01 -11.76
N LYS A 64 -18.16 21.17 -11.91
CA LYS A 64 -18.89 20.62 -10.76
C LYS A 64 -17.98 19.83 -9.83
N PHE A 65 -17.09 18.99 -10.38
CA PHE A 65 -16.12 18.23 -9.58
C PHE A 65 -15.18 19.15 -8.79
N LEU A 66 -14.60 20.17 -9.44
CA LEU A 66 -13.69 21.11 -8.79
C LEU A 66 -14.38 21.94 -7.70
N GLU A 67 -15.64 22.33 -7.89
CA GLU A 67 -16.44 23.02 -6.87
C GLU A 67 -16.66 22.13 -5.64
N VAL A 68 -17.11 20.90 -5.85
CA VAL A 68 -17.35 19.92 -4.77
C VAL A 68 -16.05 19.62 -4.02
N GLU A 69 -14.95 19.40 -4.74
CA GLU A 69 -13.65 19.11 -4.14
C GLU A 69 -13.09 20.32 -3.38
N SER A 70 -13.23 21.54 -3.92
CA SER A 70 -12.84 22.76 -3.21
C SER A 70 -13.61 22.91 -1.90
N SER A 71 -14.93 22.67 -1.91
CA SER A 71 -15.74 22.73 -0.69
C SER A 71 -15.36 21.65 0.32
N ALA A 72 -15.05 20.43 -0.14
CA ALA A 72 -14.59 19.35 0.73
C ALA A 72 -13.26 19.70 1.43
N ILE A 73 -12.28 20.22 0.67
CA ILE A 73 -10.99 20.67 1.20
C ILE A 73 -11.18 21.80 2.24
N GLN A 74 -12.03 22.78 1.93
CA GLN A 74 -12.32 23.87 2.84
C GLN A 74 -12.98 23.38 4.15
N ASN A 75 -13.96 22.47 4.06
CA ASN A 75 -14.63 21.90 5.22
C ASN A 75 -13.69 21.11 6.13
N GLU A 76 -12.83 20.25 5.55
CA GLU A 76 -11.84 19.48 6.32
C GLU A 76 -10.85 20.42 7.02
N THR A 77 -10.42 21.47 6.33
CA THR A 77 -9.53 22.50 6.87
C THR A 77 -10.17 23.24 8.05
N ILE A 78 -11.44 23.63 7.94
CA ILE A 78 -12.21 24.27 9.03
C ILE A 78 -12.32 23.33 10.23
N GLU A 79 -12.62 22.04 10.01
CA GLU A 79 -12.76 21.06 11.09
C GLU A 79 -11.43 20.82 11.82
N MET A 80 -10.32 20.69 11.09
CA MET A 80 -8.98 20.58 11.67
C MET A 80 -8.63 21.80 12.52
N THR A 81 -8.96 23.01 12.04
CA THR A 81 -8.74 24.27 12.76
C THR A 81 -9.54 24.32 14.06
N LYS A 82 -10.83 23.95 14.02
CA LYS A 82 -11.68 23.87 15.22
C LYS A 82 -11.14 22.88 16.25
N ARG A 83 -10.70 21.69 15.80
CA ARG A 83 -10.09 20.67 16.67
C ARG A 83 -8.79 21.18 17.30
N PHE A 84 -7.98 21.92 16.57
CA PHE A 84 -6.77 22.54 17.11
C PHE A 84 -7.10 23.57 18.20
N HIS A 85 -7.98 24.53 17.90
CA HIS A 85 -8.34 25.58 18.86
C HIS A 85 -9.15 25.09 20.07
N SER A 86 -9.75 23.89 19.99
CA SER A 86 -10.40 23.28 21.16
C SER A 86 -9.41 22.87 22.26
N LYS A 87 -8.11 22.76 21.94
CA LYS A 87 -7.06 22.29 22.86
C LYS A 87 -5.92 23.29 23.02
N TRP A 88 -5.67 24.11 22.01
CA TRP A 88 -4.50 24.96 21.95
C TRP A 88 -4.84 26.40 21.55
N PRO A 89 -4.12 27.41 22.06
CA PRO A 89 -4.35 28.80 21.69
C PRO A 89 -3.98 29.07 20.22
N GLU A 90 -4.43 30.21 19.70
CA GLU A 90 -4.06 30.67 18.36
C GLU A 90 -2.53 30.79 18.21
N PRO A 91 -1.95 30.30 17.10
CA PRO A 91 -0.51 30.36 16.89
C PRO A 91 -0.01 31.79 16.80
N SER A 92 0.76 32.18 17.82
CA SER A 92 1.44 33.46 17.88
C SER A 92 2.84 33.34 17.27
N LEU A 93 3.16 34.25 16.36
CA LEU A 93 4.38 34.28 15.59
C LEU A 93 5.18 35.54 15.89
N SER A 94 6.49 35.40 16.05
CA SER A 94 7.43 36.51 16.11
C SER A 94 8.24 36.60 14.82
N VAL A 95 8.35 37.80 14.25
CA VAL A 95 9.10 38.01 12.99
C VAL A 95 10.59 37.87 13.26
N LEU A 96 11.26 37.05 12.46
CA LEU A 96 12.72 36.88 12.44
C LEU A 96 13.36 37.70 11.33
N ASN A 97 12.78 37.68 10.12
CA ASN A 97 13.31 38.36 8.95
C ASN A 97 12.21 38.60 7.88
N ALA A 98 12.37 39.61 7.01
CA ALA A 98 11.50 39.88 5.88
C ALA A 98 12.25 40.54 4.70
N TRP A 99 11.98 40.11 3.47
CA TRP A 99 12.63 40.61 2.25
C TRP A 99 11.78 40.36 0.98
N HIS A 100 12.07 41.06 -0.12
CA HIS A 100 11.43 40.82 -1.42
C HIS A 100 12.03 39.59 -2.13
N GLY A 101 11.21 38.80 -2.81
CA GLY A 101 11.66 37.82 -3.79
C GLY A 101 10.71 37.83 -4.98
N ALA A 102 11.15 38.44 -6.08
CA ALA A 102 10.37 38.43 -7.30
C ALA A 102 10.64 37.13 -8.08
N PRO A 103 9.62 36.58 -8.76
CA PRO A 103 8.26 37.10 -8.96
C PRO A 103 7.28 36.61 -7.87
N GLU A 104 7.75 36.00 -6.79
CA GLU A 104 6.88 35.30 -5.84
C GLU A 104 6.25 36.18 -4.77
N GLY A 105 6.81 37.37 -4.49
CA GLY A 105 6.27 38.38 -3.58
C GLY A 105 7.18 38.69 -2.39
N VAL A 106 6.62 38.98 -1.21
CA VAL A 106 7.38 39.25 0.02
C VAL A 106 7.56 37.97 0.82
N PHE A 107 8.79 37.66 1.21
CA PHE A 107 9.12 36.53 2.07
C PHE A 107 9.25 37.01 3.50
N VAL A 108 8.69 36.24 4.43
CA VAL A 108 8.78 36.53 5.87
C VAL A 108 9.11 35.25 6.63
N GLU A 109 10.11 35.32 7.51
CA GLU A 109 10.48 34.27 8.45
C GLU A 109 9.96 34.62 9.85
N PHE A 110 9.38 33.63 10.50
CA PHE A 110 8.77 33.71 11.82
C PHE A 110 9.31 32.60 12.73
N SER A 111 9.36 32.87 14.02
CA SER A 111 9.40 31.87 15.08
C SER A 111 8.02 31.75 15.72
N LEU A 112 7.58 30.52 15.95
CA LEU A 112 6.42 30.21 16.76
C LEU A 112 6.77 30.53 18.22
N GLN A 113 5.93 31.34 18.87
CA GLN A 113 6.09 31.61 20.29
C GLN A 113 5.78 30.33 21.08
N LYS A 114 6.73 29.94 21.94
CA LYS A 114 6.64 28.76 22.80
C LYS A 114 5.51 28.91 23.82
N LEU A 115 4.94 27.77 24.23
CA LEU A 115 4.09 27.63 25.41
C LEU A 115 4.98 27.24 26.61
N ASP A 116 4.39 26.99 27.78
CA ASP A 116 5.15 26.48 28.94
C ASP A 116 5.89 25.17 28.61
N SER A 117 7.03 24.92 29.28
CA SER A 117 8.05 23.94 28.89
C SER A 117 7.55 22.50 28.67
N ASP A 118 6.52 22.05 29.40
CA ASP A 118 5.98 20.68 29.29
C ASP A 118 5.05 20.48 28.08
N ASN A 119 4.54 21.55 27.48
CA ASN A 119 3.54 21.49 26.41
C ASN A 119 4.10 21.79 25.00
N ASP A 120 5.34 22.26 24.90
CA ASP A 120 5.94 22.74 23.66
C ASP A 120 5.99 21.68 22.54
N GLU A 121 6.45 20.46 22.83
CA GLU A 121 6.57 19.41 21.80
C GLU A 121 5.21 18.97 21.27
N ARG A 122 4.21 18.84 22.16
CA ARG A 122 2.84 18.45 21.80
C ARG A 122 2.16 19.55 20.99
N TYR A 123 2.39 20.81 21.35
CA TYR A 123 1.88 21.95 20.61
C TYR A 123 2.51 22.05 19.22
N ILE A 124 3.84 21.92 19.10
CA ILE A 124 4.56 21.95 17.81
C ILE A 124 4.10 20.79 16.92
N ALA A 125 3.91 19.59 17.48
CA ALA A 125 3.39 18.44 16.75
C ALA A 125 1.95 18.67 16.26
N ALA A 126 1.07 19.18 17.13
CA ALA A 126 -0.31 19.52 16.78
C ALA A 126 -0.37 20.64 15.72
N PHE A 127 0.46 21.68 15.86
CA PHE A 127 0.60 22.77 14.89
C PHE A 127 1.03 22.23 13.52
N SER A 128 2.07 21.40 13.48
CA SER A 128 2.59 20.81 12.25
C SER A 128 1.63 19.81 11.59
N SER A 129 0.66 19.28 12.35
CA SER A 129 -0.39 18.42 11.80
C SER A 129 -1.43 19.20 10.99
N VAL A 130 -1.66 20.48 11.35
CA VAL A 130 -2.65 21.38 10.75
C VAL A 130 -2.02 22.26 9.67
N PHE A 131 -0.91 22.89 9.99
CA PHE A 131 -0.16 23.77 9.09
C PHE A 131 0.95 22.99 8.41
N LYS A 132 0.95 22.95 7.08
CA LYS A 132 1.93 22.21 6.27
C LYS A 132 2.59 23.13 5.26
N ASN A 133 3.72 22.69 4.72
CA ASN A 133 4.31 23.38 3.56
C ASN A 133 3.29 23.38 2.41
N GLY A 134 3.10 24.54 1.78
CA GLY A 134 2.08 24.79 0.77
C GLY A 134 0.72 25.24 1.31
N SER A 135 0.48 25.20 2.63
CA SER A 135 -0.79 25.67 3.21
C SER A 135 -0.98 27.16 2.95
N HIS A 136 -2.19 27.51 2.48
CA HIS A 136 -2.64 28.89 2.40
C HIS A 136 -3.11 29.35 3.79
N VAL A 137 -2.61 30.51 4.23
CA VAL A 137 -2.81 31.04 5.59
C VAL A 137 -3.09 32.53 5.55
N ILE A 138 -3.67 33.05 6.62
CA ILE A 138 -3.91 34.47 6.86
C ILE A 138 -3.06 34.88 8.07
N LEU A 139 -2.24 35.91 7.87
CA LEU A 139 -1.49 36.57 8.93
C LEU A 139 -2.31 37.75 9.45
N LYS A 140 -2.51 37.81 10.76
CA LYS A 140 -3.22 38.90 11.44
C LYS A 140 -2.28 39.60 12.40
N SER A 141 -2.19 40.92 12.35
CA SER A 141 -1.37 41.67 13.30
C SER A 141 -1.99 41.67 14.70
N ARG A 142 -1.16 41.52 15.74
CA ARG A 142 -1.60 41.59 17.15
C ARG A 142 -1.67 43.03 17.68
N LYS A 143 -0.95 43.98 17.07
CA LYS A 143 -0.93 45.41 17.43
C LYS A 143 -1.29 46.26 16.21
N GLY A 144 -2.56 46.63 16.06
CA GLY A 144 -3.03 47.59 15.04
C GLY A 144 -4.27 47.14 14.28
N PRO A 145 -4.89 48.02 13.47
CA PRO A 145 -6.11 47.71 12.73
C PRO A 145 -5.88 46.61 11.69
N THR A 146 -6.71 45.58 11.83
CA THR A 146 -6.92 44.39 11.01
C THR A 146 -6.76 44.59 9.50
N THR A 147 -5.62 44.16 8.96
CA THR A 147 -5.57 43.67 7.58
C THR A 147 -5.12 42.22 7.63
N ASP A 148 -6.04 41.33 7.27
CA ASP A 148 -5.78 39.92 7.05
C ASP A 148 -4.89 39.81 5.81
N ILE A 149 -3.64 39.36 5.97
CA ILE A 149 -2.68 39.24 4.88
C ILE A 149 -2.63 37.78 4.41
N PRO A 150 -3.09 37.46 3.19
CA PRO A 150 -2.96 36.13 2.62
C PRO A 150 -1.50 35.79 2.35
N ALA A 151 -1.09 34.63 2.84
CA ALA A 151 0.25 34.09 2.66
C ALA A 151 0.20 32.59 2.36
N VAL A 152 1.33 32.05 1.89
CA VAL A 152 1.52 30.61 1.68
C VAL A 152 2.72 30.17 2.48
N ILE A 153 2.57 29.10 3.27
CA ILE A 153 3.69 28.51 4.02
C ILE A 153 4.66 27.86 3.04
N LEU A 154 5.92 28.29 3.07
CA LEU A 154 6.99 27.70 2.29
C LEU A 154 7.72 26.60 3.04
N TYR A 155 7.93 26.86 4.33
CA TYR A 155 8.74 26.02 5.18
C TYR A 155 8.22 26.07 6.61
N LEU A 156 8.11 24.89 7.21
CA LEU A 156 7.82 24.72 8.62
C LEU A 156 8.76 23.64 9.18
N SER A 157 9.52 23.99 10.23
CA SER A 157 10.36 23.03 10.94
C SER A 157 10.73 23.54 12.33
N HIS A 158 10.59 22.68 13.34
CA HIS A 158 11.00 22.96 14.74
C HIS A 158 10.53 24.34 15.25
N GLY A 159 9.27 24.69 14.97
CA GLY A 159 8.70 25.98 15.37
C GLY A 159 9.18 27.19 14.57
N LYS A 160 10.01 27.03 13.53
CA LYS A 160 10.34 28.08 12.56
C LYS A 160 9.45 27.96 11.34
N LEU A 161 8.88 29.08 10.90
CA LEU A 161 7.96 29.19 9.78
C LEU A 161 8.51 30.20 8.77
N LYS A 162 8.49 29.87 7.48
CA LYS A 162 8.73 30.81 6.40
C LYS A 162 7.50 30.86 5.52
N VAL A 163 7.05 32.06 5.18
CA VAL A 163 5.88 32.27 4.33
C VAL A 163 6.23 33.21 3.18
N VAL A 164 5.41 33.16 2.13
CA VAL A 164 5.41 34.15 1.04
C VAL A 164 4.06 34.83 0.95
N ILE A 165 4.08 36.13 0.68
CA ILE A 165 2.91 36.97 0.46
C ILE A 165 2.96 37.44 -0.98
N LYS A 166 1.97 37.01 -1.78
CA LYS A 166 1.95 37.27 -3.23
C LYS A 166 1.55 38.70 -3.62
N ASP A 167 1.25 39.55 -2.64
CA ASP A 167 0.92 40.94 -2.89
C ASP A 167 2.19 41.81 -2.93
N HIS A 168 2.64 42.14 -4.13
CA HIS A 168 3.79 43.02 -4.38
C HIS A 168 3.54 44.49 -3.98
N GLN A 169 2.33 44.84 -3.54
CA GLN A 169 2.03 46.15 -2.99
C GLN A 169 2.39 46.27 -1.51
N LEU A 170 2.44 45.13 -0.80
CA LEU A 170 3.00 45.03 0.54
C LEU A 170 4.53 44.91 0.41
N GLY A 171 5.27 45.59 1.28
CA GLY A 171 6.71 45.40 1.39
C GLY A 171 7.11 44.81 2.76
N PRO A 172 8.41 44.51 2.94
CA PRO A 172 8.91 43.78 4.09
C PRO A 172 8.89 44.59 5.39
N ASN A 173 8.87 45.93 5.33
CA ASN A 173 9.01 46.76 6.53
C ASN A 173 7.77 46.68 7.45
N ILE A 174 6.58 46.40 6.90
CA ILE A 174 5.34 46.14 7.69
C ILE A 174 5.58 45.03 8.74
N PHE A 175 6.39 44.03 8.42
CA PHE A 175 6.75 42.93 9.31
C PHE A 175 7.87 43.29 10.29
N ARG A 176 8.71 44.28 9.98
CA ARG A 176 9.77 44.76 10.87
C ARG A 176 9.23 45.65 12.00
N PHE A 177 8.16 46.43 11.74
CA PHE A 177 7.54 47.30 12.74
C PHE A 177 6.56 46.58 13.69
N ASN A 178 5.99 45.45 13.27
CA ASN A 178 5.07 44.65 14.07
C ASN A 178 5.70 43.31 14.45
N SER A 179 6.16 43.17 15.69
CA SER A 179 6.96 42.01 16.13
C SER A 179 6.14 40.75 16.44
N THR A 180 4.81 40.84 16.43
CA THR A 180 3.92 39.72 16.81
C THR A 180 2.70 39.61 15.92
N TRP A 181 2.47 38.42 15.40
CA TRP A 181 1.42 38.08 14.44
C TRP A 181 0.67 36.84 14.88
N ILE A 182 -0.56 36.69 14.41
CA ILE A 182 -1.38 35.51 14.61
C ILE A 182 -1.52 34.80 13.25
N LEU A 183 -1.31 33.49 13.25
CA LEU A 183 -1.51 32.65 12.07
C LEU A 183 -2.89 31.99 12.13
N SER A 184 -3.69 32.19 11.09
CA SER A 184 -4.95 31.48 10.88
C SER A 184 -4.95 30.80 9.52
N ILE A 185 -5.77 29.79 9.32
CA ILE A 185 -5.89 29.16 8.00
C ILE A 185 -6.72 30.04 7.07
N ALA A 186 -6.30 30.15 5.81
CA ALA A 186 -7.04 30.90 4.82
C ALA A 186 -8.17 30.05 4.22
N GLU A 187 -9.37 30.62 4.17
CA GLU A 187 -10.46 30.09 3.37
C GLU A 187 -10.25 30.52 1.90
N ILE A 188 -9.58 29.69 1.11
CA ILE A 188 -9.30 29.96 -0.31
C ILE A 188 -9.86 28.83 -1.17
N ASN A 189 -10.55 29.21 -2.25
CA ASN A 189 -10.85 28.28 -3.32
C ASN A 189 -9.58 28.00 -4.12
N ILE A 190 -8.92 26.90 -3.82
CA ILE A 190 -7.65 26.52 -4.45
C ILE A 190 -7.76 26.30 -5.97
N PHE A 191 -8.97 26.07 -6.49
CA PHE A 191 -9.24 25.89 -7.91
C PHE A 191 -9.83 27.13 -8.58
N GLU A 192 -9.89 28.28 -7.89
CA GLU A 192 -10.54 29.50 -8.40
C GLU A 192 -10.06 29.88 -9.81
N ARG A 193 -8.75 29.94 -10.04
CA ARG A 193 -8.19 30.25 -11.37
C ARG A 193 -8.55 29.21 -12.44
N LEU A 194 -8.56 27.93 -12.08
CA LEU A 194 -8.94 26.85 -12.99
C LEU A 194 -10.43 26.92 -13.33
N LEU A 195 -11.26 27.25 -12.34
CA LEU A 195 -12.69 27.51 -12.50
C LEU A 195 -12.93 28.74 -13.37
N GLU A 196 -12.19 29.84 -13.18
CA GLU A 196 -12.24 31.02 -14.03
C GLU A 196 -11.86 30.68 -15.48
N MET A 197 -10.80 29.89 -15.68
CA MET A 197 -10.39 29.42 -17.00
C MET A 197 -11.49 28.59 -17.68
N PHE A 198 -12.16 27.69 -16.95
CA PHE A 198 -13.24 26.87 -17.53
C PHE A 198 -14.60 27.58 -17.66
N LYS A 199 -14.91 28.54 -16.78
CA LYS A 199 -16.20 29.27 -16.75
C LYS A 199 -16.20 30.54 -17.59
N GLY A 200 -15.09 31.26 -17.60
CA GLY A 200 -15.02 32.66 -18.07
C GLY A 200 -14.06 32.92 -19.22
N ALA A 201 -13.08 32.05 -19.49
CA ALA A 201 -12.17 32.25 -20.61
C ALA A 201 -12.75 31.68 -21.91
N ASN A 202 -12.58 32.42 -23.00
CA ASN A 202 -12.80 31.89 -24.33
C ASN A 202 -11.72 30.82 -24.57
N LEU A 203 -11.99 29.57 -24.17
CA LEU A 203 -11.03 28.45 -24.27
C LEU A 203 -10.39 28.35 -25.65
N VAL A 204 -11.07 28.84 -26.69
CA VAL A 204 -10.61 28.96 -28.07
C VAL A 204 -9.36 29.83 -28.24
N GLU A 205 -9.12 30.79 -27.35
CA GLU A 205 -7.95 31.69 -27.36
C GLU A 205 -6.68 30.99 -26.85
N TYR A 206 -6.80 29.86 -26.13
CA TYR A 206 -5.64 29.11 -25.66
C TYR A 206 -4.99 28.31 -26.80
N PRO A 207 -3.66 28.35 -26.96
CA PRO A 207 -2.95 27.60 -28.01
C PRO A 207 -3.29 26.10 -28.04
N GLY A 208 -3.48 25.50 -26.86
CA GLY A 208 -3.77 24.08 -26.69
C GLY A 208 -5.24 23.69 -26.89
N TYR A 209 -6.15 24.62 -27.23
CA TYR A 209 -7.57 24.30 -27.43
C TYR A 209 -7.80 23.21 -28.49
N GLY A 210 -7.05 23.28 -29.59
CA GLY A 210 -7.08 22.25 -30.62
C GLY A 210 -6.63 20.87 -30.13
N LEU A 211 -5.74 20.82 -29.12
CA LEU A 211 -5.30 19.58 -28.49
C LEU A 211 -6.40 18.99 -27.61
N LEU A 212 -7.12 19.85 -26.87
CA LEU A 212 -8.27 19.43 -26.07
C LEU A 212 -9.30 18.73 -26.97
N LEU A 213 -9.69 19.34 -28.09
CA LEU A 213 -10.58 18.73 -29.10
C LEU A 213 -10.07 17.36 -29.57
N LYS A 214 -8.81 17.30 -30.02
CA LYS A 214 -8.20 16.06 -30.52
C LYS A 214 -8.13 14.96 -29.46
N SER A 215 -7.90 15.31 -28.20
CA SER A 215 -7.84 14.36 -27.07
C SER A 215 -9.20 13.68 -26.80
N PHE A 216 -10.31 14.34 -27.15
CA PHE A 216 -11.67 13.79 -27.10
C PHE A 216 -12.12 13.17 -28.42
N LYS A 217 -11.18 12.92 -29.34
CA LYS A 217 -11.42 12.37 -30.69
C LYS A 217 -12.34 13.27 -31.53
N ILE A 218 -12.34 14.58 -31.29
CA ILE A 218 -13.09 15.57 -32.07
C ILE A 218 -12.14 16.13 -33.14
N GLY A 219 -12.50 15.95 -34.41
CA GLY A 219 -11.68 16.30 -35.57
C GLY A 219 -10.70 15.20 -36.01
N THR A 220 -9.89 15.49 -37.03
CA THR A 220 -8.96 14.51 -37.61
C THR A 220 -7.72 14.33 -36.72
N VAL A 221 -7.52 13.10 -36.24
CA VAL A 221 -6.28 12.69 -35.56
C VAL A 221 -5.36 12.06 -36.60
N ASN A 222 -4.29 12.76 -36.98
CA ASN A 222 -3.37 12.34 -38.04
C ASN A 222 -2.80 10.92 -37.80
N ARG A 223 -3.01 10.01 -38.75
CA ARG A 223 -2.39 8.68 -38.70
C ARG A 223 -0.93 8.80 -39.15
N ILE A 224 -0.01 8.82 -38.18
CA ILE A 224 1.43 8.94 -38.45
C ILE A 224 2.01 7.54 -38.63
N LEU A 225 2.46 7.26 -39.86
CA LEU A 225 2.92 5.93 -40.28
C LEU A 225 4.37 5.61 -39.86
N ARG A 226 5.21 6.62 -39.60
CA ARG A 226 6.61 6.46 -39.17
C ARG A 226 7.04 7.59 -38.23
N ASP A 227 7.68 7.24 -37.12
CA ASP A 227 8.22 8.18 -36.14
C ASP A 227 9.72 8.45 -36.29
N ARG A 228 10.43 7.70 -37.16
CA ARG A 228 11.85 7.94 -37.42
C ARG A 228 12.05 9.29 -38.10
N THR A 229 12.68 10.21 -37.40
CA THR A 229 13.23 11.45 -37.92
C THR A 229 14.57 11.15 -38.59
N LYS A 230 14.74 11.54 -39.87
CA LYS A 230 15.82 11.05 -40.75
C LYS A 230 17.27 11.26 -40.26
N ASN A 231 17.51 12.07 -39.23
CA ASN A 231 18.87 12.50 -38.84
C ASN A 231 19.13 12.51 -37.31
N LEU A 232 18.40 11.74 -36.49
CA LEU A 232 18.58 11.77 -35.02
C LEU A 232 19.03 10.42 -34.46
N GLU A 233 20.24 10.42 -33.88
CA GLU A 233 20.84 9.27 -33.22
C GLU A 233 20.57 9.35 -31.70
N ILE A 234 19.64 8.54 -31.23
CA ILE A 234 19.43 8.33 -29.79
C ILE A 234 20.56 7.43 -29.29
N LYS A 235 21.15 7.76 -28.14
CA LYS A 235 22.24 6.98 -27.54
C LYS A 235 21.89 5.49 -27.45
N LYS A 236 22.88 4.62 -27.66
CA LYS A 236 22.73 3.15 -27.63
C LYS A 236 22.22 2.60 -26.29
N GLU A 237 22.42 3.33 -25.21
CA GLU A 237 21.99 2.98 -23.84
C GLU A 237 20.47 2.96 -23.62
N PHE A 238 19.67 3.47 -24.57
CA PHE A 238 18.21 3.39 -24.49
C PHE A 238 17.72 2.10 -25.16
N ASP A 239 16.82 1.36 -24.49
CA ASP A 239 16.19 0.19 -25.09
C ASP A 239 15.18 0.57 -26.19
N GLU A 240 14.69 -0.44 -26.90
CA GLU A 240 13.77 -0.26 -28.02
C GLU A 240 12.40 0.32 -27.61
N SER A 241 11.92 0.08 -26.39
CA SER A 241 10.67 0.67 -25.91
C SER A 241 10.85 2.17 -25.62
N GLN A 242 11.97 2.53 -24.99
CA GLN A 242 12.35 3.92 -24.72
C GLN A 242 12.58 4.69 -26.02
N LYS A 243 13.35 4.14 -26.97
CA LYS A 243 13.60 4.77 -28.29
C LYS A 243 12.30 5.04 -29.04
N LYS A 244 11.35 4.10 -29.07
CA LYS A 244 10.04 4.29 -29.72
C LYS A 244 9.26 5.45 -29.08
N ALA A 245 9.26 5.51 -27.75
CA ALA A 245 8.60 6.58 -27.02
C ALA A 245 9.25 7.95 -27.30
N ILE A 246 10.58 8.03 -27.31
CA ILE A 246 11.35 9.25 -27.63
C ILE A 246 11.06 9.70 -29.06
N TYR A 247 11.17 8.81 -30.05
CA TYR A 247 10.89 9.14 -31.46
C TYR A 247 9.47 9.67 -31.66
N ALA A 248 8.48 9.10 -30.98
CA ALA A 248 7.13 9.62 -31.03
C ALA A 248 7.02 11.00 -30.35
N ALA A 249 7.60 11.18 -29.16
CA ALA A 249 7.55 12.43 -28.41
C ALA A 249 8.21 13.59 -29.17
N ILE A 250 9.33 13.37 -29.86
CA ILE A 250 10.02 14.42 -30.64
C ILE A 250 9.39 14.65 -32.03
N ASN A 251 8.42 13.84 -32.46
CA ASN A 251 7.79 14.01 -33.76
C ASN A 251 6.78 15.16 -33.72
N SER A 252 7.13 16.32 -34.29
CA SER A 252 6.27 17.51 -34.31
C SER A 252 4.90 17.30 -34.97
N LYS A 253 4.73 16.26 -35.81
CA LYS A 253 3.44 15.89 -36.38
C LYS A 253 2.48 15.28 -35.33
N ARG A 254 3.00 14.77 -34.21
CA ARG A 254 2.21 14.24 -33.10
C ARG A 254 1.80 15.37 -32.17
N ASN A 255 0.50 15.70 -32.20
CA ASN A 255 -0.12 16.69 -31.32
C ASN A 255 0.02 16.35 -29.83
N PHE A 256 -0.05 15.06 -29.49
CA PHE A 256 0.19 14.58 -28.15
C PHE A 256 0.78 13.17 -28.16
N VAL A 257 1.45 12.79 -27.07
CA VAL A 257 1.95 11.43 -26.81
C VAL A 257 1.73 11.08 -25.35
N ALA A 258 1.31 9.86 -25.07
CA ALA A 258 1.28 9.31 -23.72
C ALA A 258 2.31 8.20 -23.56
N ILE A 259 3.17 8.34 -22.56
CA ILE A 259 4.23 7.38 -22.23
C ILE A 259 3.87 6.74 -20.89
N HIS A 260 3.44 5.49 -20.94
CA HIS A 260 3.24 4.67 -19.74
C HIS A 260 4.58 4.10 -19.30
N GLY A 261 5.08 4.55 -18.15
CA GLY A 261 6.34 4.06 -17.61
C GLY A 261 6.12 3.43 -16.24
N PRO A 262 6.07 2.09 -16.14
CA PRO A 262 6.15 1.38 -14.87
C PRO A 262 7.36 1.81 -14.01
N PRO A 263 7.42 1.46 -12.72
CA PRO A 263 8.57 1.73 -11.86
C PRO A 263 9.86 1.16 -12.46
N GLY A 264 10.97 1.90 -12.31
CA GLY A 264 12.29 1.43 -12.76
C GLY A 264 12.56 1.48 -14.27
N THR A 265 11.59 1.88 -15.10
CA THR A 265 11.74 1.89 -16.57
C THR A 265 12.45 3.10 -17.16
N GLY A 266 13.00 3.98 -16.32
CA GLY A 266 13.79 5.13 -16.80
C GLY A 266 12.97 6.32 -17.32
N LYS A 267 11.70 6.51 -16.91
CA LYS A 267 10.85 7.66 -17.29
C LYS A 267 11.59 9.00 -17.32
N THR A 268 12.27 9.36 -16.23
CA THR A 268 12.98 10.65 -16.11
C THR A 268 14.17 10.76 -17.07
N LYS A 269 14.84 9.64 -17.37
CA LYS A 269 15.91 9.57 -18.40
C LYS A 269 15.33 9.79 -19.80
N VAL A 270 14.17 9.19 -20.09
CA VAL A 270 13.42 9.41 -21.34
C VAL A 270 12.99 10.87 -21.48
N ILE A 271 12.47 11.50 -20.41
CA ILE A 271 12.11 12.92 -20.41
C ILE A 271 13.33 13.77 -20.74
N ALA A 272 14.46 13.56 -20.06
CA ALA A 272 15.70 14.31 -20.31
C ALA A 272 16.20 14.16 -21.76
N GLU A 273 16.08 12.97 -22.36
CA GLU A 273 16.41 12.76 -23.77
C GLU A 273 15.44 13.50 -24.70
N ILE A 274 14.13 13.47 -24.43
CA ILE A 274 13.14 14.23 -25.21
C ILE A 274 13.46 15.73 -25.17
N VAL A 275 13.75 16.27 -23.99
CA VAL A 275 14.14 17.68 -23.84
C VAL A 275 15.40 17.98 -24.64
N TYR A 276 16.45 17.16 -24.51
CA TYR A 276 17.71 17.34 -25.23
C TYR A 276 17.50 17.39 -26.75
N GLN A 277 16.74 16.43 -27.30
CA GLN A 277 16.47 16.32 -28.73
C GLN A 277 15.58 17.47 -29.27
N CYS A 278 14.67 18.01 -28.44
CA CYS A 278 13.87 19.18 -28.79
C CYS A 278 14.70 20.48 -28.74
N LEU A 279 15.66 20.59 -27.83
CA LEU A 279 16.56 21.74 -27.75
C LEU A 279 17.48 21.88 -28.97
N GLU A 280 17.93 20.77 -29.55
CA GLU A 280 18.69 20.79 -30.83
C GLU A 280 17.89 21.40 -31.99
N ARG A 281 16.56 21.50 -31.85
CA ARG A 281 15.65 22.13 -32.82
C ARG A 281 15.19 23.52 -32.39
N ASN A 282 15.81 24.08 -31.34
CA ASN A 282 15.47 25.36 -30.76
C ASN A 282 14.01 25.44 -30.25
N GLU A 283 13.43 24.30 -29.85
CA GLU A 283 12.08 24.25 -29.25
C GLU A 283 12.11 24.76 -27.80
N ARG A 284 11.12 25.55 -27.42
CA ARG A 284 10.88 25.98 -26.03
C ARG A 284 10.01 24.97 -25.31
N ILE A 285 10.47 24.51 -24.14
CA ILE A 285 9.91 23.34 -23.47
C ILE A 285 9.50 23.70 -22.05
N VAL A 286 8.33 23.22 -21.63
CA VAL A 286 7.92 23.23 -20.22
C VAL A 286 7.91 21.80 -19.72
N VAL A 287 8.62 21.53 -18.63
CA VAL A 287 8.55 20.25 -17.91
C VAL A 287 7.84 20.50 -16.59
N CYS A 288 6.71 19.85 -16.37
CA CYS A 288 5.92 19.99 -15.17
C CYS A 288 5.60 18.66 -14.49
N ALA A 289 5.41 18.71 -13.17
CA ALA A 289 5.07 17.54 -12.37
C ALA A 289 4.23 17.95 -11.14
N PRO A 290 3.43 17.04 -10.54
CA PRO A 290 2.58 17.34 -9.39
C PRO A 290 3.34 17.72 -8.12
N SER A 291 4.60 17.29 -7.96
CA SER A 291 5.39 17.53 -6.76
C SER A 291 6.71 18.24 -7.08
N ASN A 292 7.17 19.10 -6.17
CA ASN A 292 8.46 19.78 -6.30
C ASN A 292 9.61 18.78 -6.53
N LYS A 293 9.60 17.65 -5.81
CA LYS A 293 10.63 16.61 -5.94
C LYS A 293 10.68 15.99 -7.33
N ALA A 294 9.52 15.74 -7.95
CA ALA A 294 9.47 15.21 -9.31
C ALA A 294 10.01 16.22 -10.33
N VAL A 295 9.68 17.51 -10.15
CA VAL A 295 10.23 18.60 -10.99
C VAL A 295 11.75 18.68 -10.86
N ASP A 296 12.27 18.67 -9.64
CA ASP A 296 13.71 18.76 -9.38
C ASP A 296 14.45 17.53 -9.91
N ASN A 297 13.85 16.33 -9.82
CA ASN A 297 14.39 15.12 -10.42
C ASN A 297 14.49 15.23 -11.95
N ALA A 298 13.46 15.77 -12.61
CA ALA A 298 13.48 16.00 -14.05
C ALA A 298 14.55 17.01 -14.47
N LEU A 299 14.70 18.10 -13.72
CA LEU A 299 15.77 19.09 -13.92
C LEU A 299 17.16 18.46 -13.75
N ILE A 300 17.40 17.73 -12.66
CA ILE A 300 18.68 17.03 -12.42
C ILE A 300 18.98 16.04 -13.55
N ALA A 301 17.99 15.31 -14.05
CA ALA A 301 18.17 14.39 -15.17
C ALA A 301 18.55 15.12 -16.47
N CYS A 302 17.96 16.29 -16.72
CA CYS A 302 18.30 17.14 -17.87
C CYS A 302 19.75 17.66 -17.78
N LEU A 303 20.16 18.17 -16.61
CA LEU A 303 21.53 18.62 -16.39
C LEU A 303 22.53 17.47 -16.55
N ARG A 304 22.25 16.29 -15.99
CA ARG A 304 23.08 15.08 -16.18
C ARG A 304 23.15 14.61 -17.63
N ARG A 305 22.13 14.92 -18.43
CA ARG A 305 22.12 14.63 -19.87
C ARG A 305 23.00 15.59 -20.68
N GLY A 306 23.53 16.64 -20.04
CA GLY A 306 24.39 17.66 -20.65
C GLY A 306 23.63 18.88 -21.16
N ILE A 307 22.39 19.11 -20.70
CA ILE A 307 21.65 20.35 -20.98
C ILE A 307 22.24 21.46 -20.12
N ASP A 308 22.57 22.60 -20.75
CA ASP A 308 23.17 23.75 -20.06
C ASP A 308 22.20 24.33 -19.02
N GLU A 309 22.69 24.59 -17.82
CA GLU A 309 21.91 25.20 -16.74
C GLU A 309 21.45 26.62 -17.08
N LYS A 310 22.20 27.35 -17.93
CA LYS A 310 21.90 28.75 -18.29
C LYS A 310 20.62 28.92 -19.11
N ILE A 311 20.24 27.88 -19.86
CA ILE A 311 19.01 27.86 -20.67
C ILE A 311 17.84 27.22 -19.91
N CYS A 312 18.05 26.83 -18.65
CA CYS A 312 17.04 26.21 -17.80
C CYS A 312 16.58 27.20 -16.72
N THR A 313 15.29 27.19 -16.40
CA THR A 313 14.80 27.88 -15.19
C THR A 313 13.79 27.05 -14.43
N ARG A 314 13.90 27.06 -13.10
CA ARG A 314 13.00 26.40 -12.16
C ARG A 314 12.09 27.44 -11.53
N LEU A 315 10.80 27.37 -11.85
CA LEU A 315 9.75 28.27 -11.32
C LEU A 315 9.00 27.63 -10.16
N GLY A 316 8.90 28.34 -9.04
CA GLY A 316 8.08 27.96 -7.90
C GLY A 316 8.87 27.83 -6.60
N LEU A 317 8.12 27.76 -5.51
CA LEU A 317 8.63 27.89 -4.16
C LEU A 317 8.95 26.49 -3.59
N SER A 318 10.08 25.92 -3.99
CA SER A 318 10.64 24.73 -3.33
C SER A 318 11.61 25.14 -2.22
N LYS A 319 11.87 24.22 -1.27
CA LYS A 319 13.06 24.34 -0.41
C LYS A 319 14.26 24.25 -1.35
N MET A 320 14.92 25.38 -1.60
CA MET A 320 16.02 25.47 -2.56
C MET A 320 17.01 24.36 -2.27
N ASN A 321 17.16 23.44 -3.23
CA ASN A 321 18.31 22.55 -3.24
C ASN A 321 19.50 23.43 -3.58
N GLU A 322 20.47 23.56 -2.68
CA GLU A 322 21.64 24.43 -2.86
C GLU A 322 22.35 24.14 -4.19
N ASN A 323 22.39 22.86 -4.59
CA ASN A 323 22.98 22.39 -5.84
C ASN A 323 22.21 22.81 -7.11
N LEU A 324 21.01 23.37 -6.98
CA LEU A 324 20.18 23.84 -8.08
C LEU A 324 19.92 25.36 -8.00
N SER A 325 20.55 26.07 -7.07
CA SER A 325 20.27 27.49 -6.82
C SER A 325 20.46 28.36 -8.07
N SER A 326 21.46 28.08 -8.91
CA SER A 326 21.74 28.78 -10.17
C SER A 326 20.57 28.75 -11.16
N THR A 327 19.75 27.70 -11.13
CA THR A 327 18.61 27.52 -12.05
C THR A 327 17.29 28.08 -11.50
N HIS A 328 17.20 28.39 -10.20
CA HIS A 328 15.96 28.89 -9.61
C HIS A 328 15.73 30.34 -10.01
N PHE A 329 14.55 30.63 -10.57
CA PHE A 329 14.25 31.98 -11.07
C PHE A 329 14.38 33.05 -9.97
N ALA A 330 13.88 32.77 -8.76
CA ALA A 330 14.02 33.67 -7.62
C ALA A 330 15.49 33.99 -7.28
N SER A 331 16.39 33.00 -7.40
CA SER A 331 17.83 33.20 -7.18
C SER A 331 18.45 34.04 -8.29
N MET A 332 18.14 33.71 -9.55
CA MET A 332 18.59 34.48 -10.73
C MET A 332 18.13 35.94 -10.66
N PHE A 333 16.89 36.17 -10.21
CA PHE A 333 16.31 37.50 -10.03
C PHE A 333 17.05 38.32 -8.98
N ARG A 334 17.35 37.74 -7.82
CA ARG A 334 18.09 38.41 -6.74
C ARG A 334 19.54 38.72 -7.11
N GLN A 335 20.15 37.89 -7.96
CA GLN A 335 21.52 38.08 -8.41
C GLN A 335 21.63 39.03 -9.61
N HIS A 336 20.50 39.51 -10.16
CA HIS A 336 20.52 40.42 -11.29
C HIS A 336 21.10 41.78 -10.91
N THR A 337 21.89 42.38 -11.79
CA THR A 337 22.63 43.63 -11.53
C THR A 337 21.75 44.81 -11.10
N PHE A 338 20.50 44.85 -11.58
CA PHE A 338 19.53 45.90 -11.24
C PHE A 338 18.62 45.58 -10.04
N TYR A 339 18.85 44.45 -9.36
CA TYR A 339 18.02 44.03 -8.23
C TYR A 339 18.08 45.04 -7.07
N GLU A 340 19.29 45.48 -6.69
CA GLU A 340 19.45 46.48 -5.62
C GLU A 340 18.75 47.81 -5.92
N SER A 341 18.77 48.25 -7.19
CA SER A 341 18.02 49.44 -7.61
C SER A 341 16.51 49.24 -7.49
N LEU A 342 16.00 48.03 -7.77
CA LEU A 342 14.60 47.70 -7.60
C LEU A 342 14.19 47.68 -6.12
N VAL A 343 15.06 47.13 -5.25
CA VAL A 343 14.88 47.17 -3.79
C VAL A 343 14.79 48.60 -3.28
N ASP A 344 15.65 49.51 -3.74
CA ASP A 344 15.58 50.94 -3.39
C ASP A 344 14.25 51.59 -3.83
N TYR A 345 13.72 51.23 -5.01
CA TYR A 345 12.39 51.70 -5.42
C TYR A 345 11.26 51.15 -4.54
N TRP A 346 11.34 49.89 -4.11
CA TRP A 346 10.37 49.30 -3.19
C TRP A 346 10.45 49.97 -1.80
N ASP A 347 11.65 50.19 -1.27
CA ASP A 347 11.86 50.87 0.01
C ASP A 347 11.35 52.33 -0.02
N ARG A 348 11.57 53.04 -1.14
CA ARG A 348 11.00 54.39 -1.34
C ARG A 348 9.47 54.35 -1.37
N ARG A 349 8.88 53.38 -2.08
CA ARG A 349 7.43 53.19 -2.15
C ARG A 349 6.83 53.00 -0.75
N GLU A 350 7.49 52.23 0.12
CA GLU A 350 7.05 52.04 1.50
C GLU A 350 7.17 53.31 2.36
N LYS A 351 8.29 54.03 2.29
CA LYS A 351 8.45 55.31 3.03
C LYS A 351 7.39 56.36 2.64
N PHE A 352 6.97 56.37 1.38
CA PHE A 352 5.87 57.21 0.91
C PHE A 352 4.49 56.78 1.44
N ASN A 353 4.28 55.51 1.76
CA ASN A 353 3.03 55.04 2.39
C ASN A 353 2.96 55.42 3.88
N GLU A 354 4.09 55.54 4.57
CA GLU A 354 4.17 55.90 5.99
C GLU A 354 4.05 57.41 6.26
N THR A 355 4.46 58.23 5.30
CA THR A 355 4.44 59.69 5.41
C THR A 355 3.18 60.24 4.76
N LYS A 356 2.36 61.02 5.50
CA LYS A 356 1.14 61.69 4.99
C LYS A 356 1.50 62.84 4.01
N ILE A 357 2.18 62.56 2.91
CA ILE A 357 2.71 63.57 1.98
C ILE A 357 1.81 63.69 0.76
N GLU A 358 1.54 64.93 0.34
CA GLU A 358 0.56 65.35 -0.67
C GLU A 358 1.02 65.17 -2.14
N ASP A 359 2.24 64.66 -2.39
CA ASP A 359 2.87 64.61 -3.72
C ASP A 359 2.62 63.28 -4.46
N PHE A 360 1.39 63.14 -4.98
CA PHE A 360 0.92 61.95 -5.71
C PHE A 360 1.66 61.69 -7.03
N GLN A 361 2.18 62.73 -7.69
CA GLN A 361 2.93 62.57 -8.94
C GLN A 361 4.24 61.82 -8.70
N LYS A 362 5.00 62.24 -7.69
CA LYS A 362 6.26 61.58 -7.31
C LYS A 362 6.06 60.12 -6.90
N PHE A 363 4.96 59.81 -6.21
CA PHE A 363 4.59 58.43 -5.87
C PHE A 363 4.24 57.59 -7.10
N GLY A 364 3.45 58.14 -8.03
CA GLY A 364 3.12 57.49 -9.30
C GLY A 364 4.37 57.16 -10.14
N ASP A 365 5.35 58.06 -10.16
CA ASP A 365 6.61 57.86 -10.86
C ASP A 365 7.46 56.74 -10.24
N ILE A 366 7.52 56.66 -8.90
CA ILE A 366 8.23 55.59 -8.19
C ILE A 366 7.62 54.22 -8.52
N ILE A 367 6.29 54.11 -8.50
CA ILE A 367 5.59 52.87 -8.86
C ILE A 367 5.81 52.52 -10.34
N SER A 368 5.69 53.50 -11.24
CA SER A 368 5.89 53.29 -12.66
C SER A 368 7.30 52.79 -12.97
N ARG A 369 8.32 53.39 -12.34
CA ARG A 369 9.72 52.99 -12.50
C ARG A 369 10.00 51.61 -11.89
N SER A 370 9.45 51.30 -10.72
CA SER A 370 9.64 49.98 -10.11
C SER A 370 9.05 48.86 -10.97
N VAL A 371 7.82 49.03 -11.47
CA VAL A 371 7.16 48.06 -12.36
C VAL A 371 7.91 47.91 -13.69
N LYS A 372 8.39 49.01 -14.27
CA LYS A 372 9.19 48.96 -15.50
C LYS A 372 10.50 48.22 -15.29
N LEU A 373 11.20 48.50 -14.19
CA LEU A 373 12.46 47.85 -13.88
C LEU A 373 12.28 46.36 -13.59
N GLU A 374 11.26 45.99 -12.81
CA GLU A 374 10.88 44.60 -12.57
C GLU A 374 10.57 43.86 -13.88
N LYS A 375 9.77 44.45 -14.76
CA LYS A 375 9.50 43.88 -16.10
C LYS A 375 10.76 43.73 -16.94
N PHE A 376 11.68 44.69 -16.86
CA PHE A 376 12.97 44.62 -17.54
C PHE A 376 13.82 43.45 -17.04
N ILE A 377 13.96 43.29 -15.72
CA ILE A 377 14.69 42.17 -15.10
C ILE A 377 14.05 40.83 -15.48
N ASN A 378 12.73 40.72 -15.41
CA ASN A 378 12.05 39.49 -15.80
C ASN A 378 12.31 39.14 -17.28
N ARG A 379 12.23 40.12 -18.18
CA ARG A 379 12.50 39.93 -19.62
C ARG A 379 13.95 39.54 -19.89
N SER A 380 14.92 40.17 -19.23
CA SER A 380 16.34 39.86 -19.44
C SER A 380 16.67 38.43 -19.01
N LEU A 381 16.09 37.96 -17.90
CA LEU A 381 16.31 36.61 -17.39
C LEU A 381 15.65 35.52 -18.24
N ILE A 382 14.46 35.80 -18.80
CA ILE A 382 13.70 34.81 -19.58
C ILE A 382 14.19 34.72 -21.03
N ARG A 383 14.78 35.79 -21.57
CA ARG A 383 15.17 35.89 -22.99
C ARG A 383 15.94 34.67 -23.49
N ASP A 384 16.88 34.20 -22.67
CA ASP A 384 17.83 33.13 -23.03
C ASP A 384 17.38 31.75 -22.49
N VAL A 385 16.23 31.68 -21.80
CA VAL A 385 15.64 30.44 -21.28
C VAL A 385 14.94 29.67 -22.40
N GLN A 386 15.22 28.37 -22.48
CA GLN A 386 14.55 27.44 -23.40
C GLN A 386 13.76 26.36 -22.65
N VAL A 387 14.14 25.99 -21.42
CA VAL A 387 13.44 24.97 -20.63
C VAL A 387 12.96 25.52 -19.30
N VAL A 388 11.65 25.43 -19.06
CA VAL A 388 11.02 25.85 -17.80
C VAL A 388 10.55 24.64 -17.02
N PHE A 389 11.00 24.51 -15.77
CA PHE A 389 10.61 23.46 -14.83
C PHE A 389 9.66 24.01 -13.77
N CYS A 390 8.47 23.43 -13.60
CA CYS A 390 7.48 23.94 -12.63
C CYS A 390 6.49 22.87 -12.12
N THR A 391 5.75 23.15 -11.04
CA THR A 391 4.66 22.27 -10.61
C THR A 391 3.36 22.55 -11.39
N VAL A 392 2.47 21.56 -11.50
CA VAL A 392 1.19 21.70 -12.23
C VAL A 392 0.31 22.82 -11.65
N THR A 393 0.37 23.02 -10.34
CA THR A 393 -0.46 24.01 -9.61
C THR A 393 0.10 25.43 -9.60
N ASN A 394 1.13 25.74 -10.40
CA ASN A 394 1.83 27.01 -10.27
C ASN A 394 1.25 28.15 -11.13
N GLY A 395 0.81 29.22 -10.46
CA GLY A 395 0.44 30.48 -11.09
C GLY A 395 1.60 31.23 -11.75
N SER A 396 2.86 30.89 -11.45
CA SER A 396 4.04 31.54 -12.05
C SER A 396 4.18 31.24 -13.55
N LEU A 397 3.88 30.03 -14.02
CA LEU A 397 3.92 29.77 -15.47
C LEU A 397 2.80 30.52 -16.19
N HIS A 398 1.60 30.54 -15.61
CA HIS A 398 0.49 31.31 -16.14
C HIS A 398 0.85 32.81 -16.23
N TRP A 399 1.48 33.35 -15.17
CA TRP A 399 2.03 34.71 -15.19
C TRP A 399 3.03 34.92 -16.33
N LEU A 400 3.92 33.96 -16.55
CA LEU A 400 4.97 34.06 -17.57
C LEU A 400 4.38 34.09 -18.99
N VAL A 401 3.33 33.31 -19.23
CA VAL A 401 2.58 33.28 -20.50
C VAL A 401 1.68 34.53 -20.66
N GLU A 402 0.98 34.97 -19.60
CA GLU A 402 0.14 36.18 -19.64
C GLU A 402 0.94 37.46 -19.94
N GLN A 403 2.21 37.49 -19.54
CA GLN A 403 3.11 38.60 -19.85
C GLN A 403 3.78 38.47 -21.24
N ASP A 404 3.41 37.45 -22.03
CA ASP A 404 3.98 37.09 -23.33
C ASP A 404 5.52 36.97 -23.29
N LEU A 405 6.04 36.39 -22.20
CA LEU A 405 7.48 36.25 -21.98
C LEU A 405 8.01 34.91 -22.50
N PHE A 406 7.14 33.89 -22.58
CA PHE A 406 7.53 32.54 -23.02
C PHE A 406 6.32 31.79 -23.59
N ASN A 407 6.51 31.22 -24.78
CA ASN A 407 5.51 30.45 -25.50
C ASN A 407 6.08 29.04 -25.74
N PRO A 408 5.52 27.99 -25.10
CA PRO A 408 6.07 26.64 -25.20
C PRO A 408 5.62 25.89 -26.45
N ASP A 409 6.59 25.31 -27.17
CA ASP A 409 6.35 24.39 -28.29
C ASP A 409 5.93 23.00 -27.79
N LEU A 410 6.49 22.58 -26.66
CA LEU A 410 6.23 21.29 -26.03
C LEU A 410 6.02 21.43 -24.52
N ILE A 411 4.94 20.85 -24.02
CA ILE A 411 4.70 20.68 -22.58
C ILE A 411 4.82 19.20 -22.21
N ILE A 412 5.72 18.88 -21.30
CA ILE A 412 5.90 17.53 -20.75
C ILE A 412 5.34 17.50 -19.34
N LEU A 413 4.33 16.68 -19.10
CA LEU A 413 3.77 16.42 -17.77
C LEU A 413 4.29 15.08 -17.25
N ASP A 414 5.23 15.11 -16.31
CA ASP A 414 5.71 13.93 -15.58
C ASP A 414 4.78 13.57 -14.43
N GLU A 415 4.81 12.30 -14.01
CA GLU A 415 3.95 11.72 -12.98
C GLU A 415 2.44 11.99 -13.23
N ALA A 416 2.04 12.01 -14.50
CA ALA A 416 0.69 12.36 -14.95
C ALA A 416 -0.42 11.48 -14.35
N GLY A 417 -0.08 10.27 -13.88
CA GLY A 417 -1.01 9.38 -13.18
C GLY A 417 -1.51 9.94 -11.84
N GLN A 418 -0.76 10.85 -11.23
CA GLN A 418 -1.09 11.48 -9.94
C GLN A 418 -1.88 12.79 -10.10
N VAL A 419 -2.23 13.19 -11.33
CA VAL A 419 -2.93 14.44 -11.63
C VAL A 419 -4.29 14.12 -12.25
N VAL A 420 -5.37 14.53 -11.59
CA VAL A 420 -6.71 14.44 -12.18
C VAL A 420 -6.76 15.24 -13.46
N GLU A 421 -7.52 14.74 -14.43
CA GLU A 421 -7.59 15.34 -15.76
C GLU A 421 -7.87 16.86 -15.79
N PRO A 422 -8.86 17.42 -15.06
CA PRO A 422 -9.12 18.86 -15.12
C PRO A 422 -7.91 19.71 -14.71
N ILE A 423 -7.11 19.25 -13.75
CA ILE A 423 -5.89 19.95 -13.31
C ILE A 423 -4.79 19.83 -14.37
N SER A 424 -4.70 18.70 -15.07
CA SER A 424 -3.73 18.54 -16.17
C SER A 424 -3.95 19.61 -17.25
N TRP A 425 -5.20 19.92 -17.59
CA TRP A 425 -5.52 20.91 -18.62
C TRP A 425 -5.18 22.36 -18.26
N GLN A 426 -4.95 22.67 -16.97
CA GLN A 426 -4.50 23.98 -16.53
C GLN A 426 -3.21 24.43 -17.25
N ILE A 427 -2.27 23.50 -17.44
CA ILE A 427 -0.98 23.78 -18.06
C ILE A 427 -0.95 23.37 -19.53
N LEU A 428 -1.62 22.27 -19.89
CA LEU A 428 -1.58 21.72 -21.25
C LEU A 428 -2.24 22.62 -22.29
N LEU A 429 -3.16 23.51 -21.87
CA LEU A 429 -3.77 24.51 -22.75
C LEU A 429 -2.80 25.61 -23.19
N LEU A 430 -1.65 25.78 -22.51
CA LEU A 430 -0.68 26.83 -22.82
C LEU A 430 0.22 26.49 -24.02
N GLY A 431 0.29 25.22 -24.43
CA GLY A 431 1.20 24.75 -25.48
C GLY A 431 0.49 24.16 -26.69
N GLN A 432 1.20 24.06 -27.81
CA GLN A 432 0.68 23.48 -29.05
C GLN A 432 0.91 21.98 -29.18
N ARG A 433 1.70 21.39 -28.27
CA ARG A 433 2.01 19.97 -28.22
C ARG A 433 2.25 19.53 -26.78
N PHE A 434 1.87 18.29 -26.45
CA PHE A 434 2.18 17.77 -25.12
C PHE A 434 2.60 16.30 -25.08
N VAL A 435 3.41 15.96 -24.08
CA VAL A 435 3.77 14.59 -23.73
C VAL A 435 3.35 14.37 -22.28
N VAL A 436 2.48 13.39 -22.02
CA VAL A 436 2.17 12.96 -20.66
C VAL A 436 2.95 11.70 -20.35
N VAL A 437 3.69 11.69 -19.24
CA VAL A 437 4.51 10.58 -18.78
C VAL A 437 4.05 10.20 -17.38
N GLY A 438 3.86 8.91 -17.11
CA GLY A 438 3.44 8.49 -15.78
C GLY A 438 3.04 7.03 -15.70
N ASP A 439 2.49 6.66 -14.55
CA ASP A 439 1.99 5.32 -14.30
C ASP A 439 0.64 5.36 -13.56
N HIS A 440 -0.42 5.03 -14.27
CA HIS A 440 -1.78 4.99 -13.74
C HIS A 440 -2.05 3.77 -12.84
N HIS A 441 -1.07 2.86 -12.66
CA HIS A 441 -1.11 1.77 -11.69
C HIS A 441 -0.36 2.08 -10.38
N GLN A 442 0.25 3.26 -10.26
CA GLN A 442 0.78 3.80 -8.99
C GLN A 442 -0.27 4.71 -8.32
N LEU A 443 0.09 5.54 -7.34
CA LEU A 443 -0.90 6.32 -6.57
C LEU A 443 -1.72 7.26 -7.46
N ASP A 444 -3.03 7.26 -7.21
CA ASP A 444 -3.97 8.25 -7.73
C ASP A 444 -3.82 9.59 -7.04
N SER A 445 -4.42 10.62 -7.64
CA SER A 445 -4.67 11.88 -6.94
C SER A 445 -5.50 11.66 -5.67
N ILE A 446 -5.15 12.38 -4.61
CA ILE A 446 -5.93 12.42 -3.37
C ILE A 446 -7.19 13.24 -3.63
N ILE A 447 -8.36 12.63 -3.40
CA ILE A 447 -9.68 13.26 -3.51
C ILE A 447 -10.36 13.14 -2.15
N LEU A 448 -10.67 14.27 -1.53
CA LEU A 448 -11.26 14.37 -0.18
C LEU A 448 -12.78 14.23 -0.21
N SER A 449 -13.43 14.70 -1.28
CA SER A 449 -14.88 14.60 -1.41
C SER A 449 -15.36 13.14 -1.38
N LYS A 450 -16.34 12.87 -0.51
CA LYS A 450 -16.97 11.55 -0.36
C LYS A 450 -18.10 11.30 -1.35
N GLU A 451 -18.54 12.32 -2.09
CA GLU A 451 -19.60 12.26 -3.12
C GLU A 451 -19.17 11.51 -4.40
N LYS A 452 -18.49 10.37 -4.24
CA LYS A 452 -17.94 9.56 -5.34
C LYS A 452 -18.99 8.85 -6.19
N VAL A 453 -20.25 8.82 -5.78
CA VAL A 453 -21.25 7.90 -6.38
C VAL A 453 -21.87 8.44 -7.69
N SER A 454 -21.68 9.71 -8.06
CA SER A 454 -22.24 10.28 -9.31
C SER A 454 -21.22 10.83 -10.33
N LEU A 455 -19.92 10.79 -10.03
CA LEU A 455 -18.86 11.46 -10.82
C LEU A 455 -17.70 10.53 -11.23
N ASN A 456 -17.94 9.21 -11.35
CA ASN A 456 -16.91 8.17 -11.56
C ASN A 456 -15.95 8.41 -12.75
N ASP A 457 -16.31 9.23 -13.75
CA ASP A 457 -15.44 9.53 -14.90
C ASP A 457 -14.48 10.71 -14.70
N VAL A 458 -14.65 11.52 -13.64
CA VAL A 458 -13.93 12.82 -13.52
C VAL A 458 -12.68 12.74 -12.64
N SER A 459 -12.60 11.72 -11.79
CA SER A 459 -11.45 11.45 -10.91
C SER A 459 -10.27 10.78 -11.61
N THR A 460 -10.42 10.36 -12.87
CA THR A 460 -9.36 9.71 -13.64
C THR A 460 -8.29 10.69 -14.09
N SER A 461 -7.04 10.23 -14.14
CA SER A 461 -5.94 11.02 -14.72
C SER A 461 -6.05 11.08 -16.25
N LEU A 462 -5.48 12.15 -16.84
CA LEU A 462 -5.47 12.30 -18.29
C LEU A 462 -4.75 11.14 -18.99
N ILE A 463 -3.63 10.66 -18.44
CA ILE A 463 -2.89 9.53 -19.00
C ILE A 463 -3.73 8.26 -19.02
N GLN A 464 -4.47 7.97 -17.94
CA GLN A 464 -5.35 6.80 -17.86
C GLN A 464 -6.45 6.87 -18.93
N ARG A 465 -7.11 8.03 -19.06
CA ARG A 465 -8.14 8.22 -20.09
C ARG A 465 -7.56 8.07 -21.49
N LEU A 466 -6.43 8.72 -21.80
CA LEU A 466 -5.79 8.63 -23.11
C LEU A 466 -5.40 7.19 -23.44
N MET A 467 -4.90 6.43 -22.46
CA MET A 467 -4.59 5.02 -22.65
C MET A 467 -5.80 4.19 -23.02
N ALA A 468 -6.92 4.35 -22.29
CA ALA A 468 -8.17 3.66 -22.60
C ALA A 468 -8.76 4.10 -23.96
N ASP A 469 -8.75 5.39 -24.24
CA ASP A 469 -9.35 5.96 -25.45
C ASP A 469 -8.56 5.60 -26.73
N PHE A 470 -7.24 5.50 -26.65
CA PHE A 470 -6.36 5.37 -27.82
C PHE A 470 -5.66 4.00 -27.91
N GLU A 471 -6.06 3.01 -27.10
CA GLU A 471 -5.47 1.66 -27.05
C GLU A 471 -5.31 1.04 -28.46
N ASN A 472 -6.37 1.14 -29.28
CA ASN A 472 -6.39 0.59 -30.64
C ASN A 472 -5.68 1.47 -31.70
N LYS A 473 -5.23 2.68 -31.34
CA LYS A 473 -4.55 3.61 -32.25
C LYS A 473 -3.04 3.56 -32.03
N LYS A 474 -2.40 2.55 -32.63
CA LYS A 474 -0.94 2.36 -32.64
C LYS A 474 -0.21 3.68 -32.92
N GLY A 475 0.65 4.10 -31.99
CA GLY A 475 1.58 5.23 -32.13
C GLY A 475 1.38 6.41 -31.17
N TYR A 476 0.22 6.58 -30.53
CA TYR A 476 0.02 7.65 -29.53
C TYR A 476 0.36 7.23 -28.11
N LEU A 477 0.32 5.92 -27.85
CA LEU A 477 0.59 5.30 -26.56
C LEU A 477 1.87 4.47 -26.67
N HIS A 478 2.79 4.70 -25.75
CA HIS A 478 4.05 3.95 -25.67
C HIS A 478 4.25 3.46 -24.25
N THR A 479 4.38 2.16 -24.07
CA THR A 479 4.66 1.55 -22.77
C THR A 479 6.13 1.16 -22.71
N LEU A 480 6.83 1.65 -21.68
CA LEU A 480 8.19 1.23 -21.38
C LEU A 480 8.16 -0.12 -20.65
N ASN A 481 9.03 -1.06 -21.02
CA ASN A 481 8.92 -2.44 -20.55
C ASN A 481 10.21 -3.05 -19.97
N VAL A 482 11.35 -2.34 -20.01
CA VAL A 482 12.59 -2.79 -19.36
C VAL A 482 12.79 -2.04 -18.04
N ASN A 483 12.96 -2.77 -16.93
CA ASN A 483 13.21 -2.25 -15.60
C ASN A 483 14.71 -2.31 -15.28
N TYR A 484 15.30 -1.15 -14.95
CA TYR A 484 16.72 -0.98 -14.65
C TYR A 484 17.00 -0.72 -13.16
N ARG A 485 15.99 -0.89 -12.29
CA ARG A 485 16.05 -0.48 -10.89
C ARG A 485 16.23 -1.66 -9.94
N SER A 486 15.40 -2.68 -10.11
CA SER A 486 15.10 -3.65 -9.05
C SER A 486 15.38 -5.07 -9.50
N ASN A 487 15.82 -5.90 -8.55
CA ASN A 487 15.91 -7.34 -8.69
C ASN A 487 14.61 -7.93 -9.27
N GLU A 488 14.74 -8.96 -10.10
CA GLU A 488 13.60 -9.58 -10.79
C GLU A 488 12.53 -10.13 -9.84
N LEU A 489 12.93 -10.64 -8.67
CA LEU A 489 12.01 -11.17 -7.67
C LEU A 489 11.15 -10.08 -7.01
N ILE A 490 11.73 -8.88 -6.81
CA ILE A 490 11.01 -7.74 -6.21
C ILE A 490 9.88 -7.26 -7.14
N GLN A 491 10.15 -7.21 -8.45
CA GLN A 491 9.17 -6.73 -9.42
C GLN A 491 8.07 -7.76 -9.72
N LEU A 492 8.27 -9.04 -9.41
CA LEU A 492 7.40 -10.15 -9.83
C LEU A 492 5.94 -9.93 -9.45
N TRP A 493 5.69 -9.55 -8.19
CA TRP A 493 4.33 -9.30 -7.71
C TRP A 493 3.66 -8.15 -8.47
N SER A 494 4.35 -7.01 -8.59
CA SER A 494 3.85 -5.84 -9.31
C SER A 494 3.60 -6.13 -10.80
N ASN A 495 4.51 -6.88 -11.43
CA ASN A 495 4.42 -7.24 -12.84
C ASN A 495 3.18 -8.08 -13.14
N ARG A 496 2.88 -9.06 -12.28
CA ARG A 496 1.68 -9.90 -12.38
C ARG A 496 0.39 -9.12 -12.15
N HIS A 497 0.33 -8.33 -11.08
CA HIS A 497 -0.91 -7.68 -10.65
C HIS A 497 -1.28 -6.44 -11.49
N PHE A 498 -0.30 -5.73 -12.04
CA PHE A 498 -0.54 -4.44 -12.70
C PHE A 498 -0.09 -4.37 -14.16
N TYR A 499 0.94 -5.13 -14.56
CA TYR A 499 1.60 -4.92 -15.85
C TYR A 499 1.45 -6.12 -16.81
N GLY A 500 0.65 -7.12 -16.44
CA GLY A 500 0.34 -8.28 -17.29
C GLY A 500 1.57 -9.08 -17.70
N GLU A 501 2.56 -9.18 -16.82
CA GLU A 501 3.84 -9.86 -17.05
C GLU A 501 4.67 -9.30 -18.22
N LYS A 502 4.41 -8.05 -18.64
CA LYS A 502 5.13 -7.40 -19.75
C LYS A 502 6.43 -6.71 -19.33
N LEU A 503 6.66 -6.49 -18.03
CA LEU A 503 7.87 -5.86 -17.51
C LEU A 503 9.01 -6.90 -17.46
N VAL A 504 10.21 -6.52 -17.90
CA VAL A 504 11.40 -7.38 -17.92
C VAL A 504 12.52 -6.69 -17.16
N ALA A 505 13.24 -7.39 -16.28
CA ALA A 505 14.45 -6.82 -15.65
C ALA A 505 15.60 -6.78 -16.65
N SER A 506 16.32 -5.65 -16.69
CA SER A 506 17.58 -5.55 -17.42
C SER A 506 18.62 -6.49 -16.83
N ASP A 507 19.63 -6.86 -17.62
CA ASP A 507 20.66 -7.81 -17.15
C ASP A 507 21.44 -7.24 -15.95
N GLU A 508 21.61 -5.92 -15.85
CA GLU A 508 22.27 -5.27 -14.72
C GLU A 508 21.42 -5.22 -13.46
N ALA A 509 20.09 -5.30 -13.59
CA ALA A 509 19.17 -5.22 -12.46
C ALA A 509 18.68 -6.61 -12.01
N ARG A 510 18.72 -7.62 -12.89
CA ARG A 510 18.12 -8.95 -12.66
C ARG A 510 18.57 -9.60 -11.35
N GLU A 511 19.89 -9.62 -11.11
CA GLU A 511 20.57 -10.36 -10.03
C GLU A 511 21.31 -9.41 -9.05
N ILE A 512 20.70 -8.26 -8.74
CA ILE A 512 21.25 -7.37 -7.70
C ILE A 512 20.80 -7.83 -6.31
N HIS A 513 21.76 -8.01 -5.40
CA HIS A 513 21.56 -8.50 -4.03
C HIS A 513 22.10 -7.52 -2.99
N ILE A 514 21.66 -7.65 -1.74
CA ILE A 514 22.03 -6.68 -0.68
C ILE A 514 23.47 -6.89 -0.19
N ASN A 515 23.96 -8.14 -0.17
CA ASN A 515 25.34 -8.46 0.19
C ASN A 515 26.40 -7.75 -0.68
N GLN A 516 26.09 -7.51 -1.96
CA GLN A 516 26.98 -6.87 -2.94
C GLN A 516 27.37 -5.43 -2.58
N ILE A 517 26.65 -4.77 -1.66
CA ILE A 517 26.93 -3.40 -1.22
C ILE A 517 27.25 -3.30 0.28
N THR A 518 27.46 -4.44 0.95
CA THR A 518 27.90 -4.45 2.35
C THR A 518 29.34 -3.95 2.44
N ARG A 519 29.65 -3.23 3.52
CA ARG A 519 30.95 -2.54 3.72
C ARG A 519 31.58 -2.94 5.04
N ASN A 520 31.58 -4.23 5.35
CA ASN A 520 32.17 -4.74 6.60
C ASN A 520 33.70 -4.57 6.56
N ASP A 521 34.23 -3.80 7.51
CA ASP A 521 35.65 -3.87 7.85
C ASP A 521 35.96 -5.28 8.36
N SER A 522 37.03 -5.87 7.84
CA SER A 522 37.43 -7.27 7.96
C SER A 522 37.71 -7.79 9.37
N ASN A 523 37.34 -7.07 10.43
CA ASN A 523 37.66 -7.40 11.81
C ASN A 523 36.46 -7.54 12.75
N ASN A 524 35.18 -7.45 12.30
CA ASN A 524 34.06 -7.52 13.27
C ASN A 524 32.66 -7.95 12.80
N SER A 525 32.49 -8.93 11.89
CA SER A 525 31.13 -9.32 11.45
C SER A 525 30.75 -10.78 11.73
N SER A 526 30.18 -11.03 12.90
CA SER A 526 29.41 -12.23 13.23
C SER A 526 27.94 -12.15 12.77
N ILE A 527 27.57 -11.12 12.00
CA ILE A 527 26.18 -10.87 11.58
C ILE A 527 25.97 -11.35 10.14
N GLN A 528 25.20 -12.42 10.00
CA GLN A 528 24.77 -12.96 8.71
C GLN A 528 23.47 -12.26 8.29
N LEU A 529 23.53 -11.43 7.25
CA LEU A 529 22.34 -10.80 6.67
C LEU A 529 21.53 -11.82 5.85
N ILE A 530 20.21 -11.61 5.82
CA ILE A 530 19.31 -12.26 4.87
C ILE A 530 19.55 -11.62 3.50
N ASP A 531 19.98 -12.42 2.52
CA ASP A 531 20.35 -11.94 1.18
C ASP A 531 19.23 -12.07 0.14
N ASP A 532 18.11 -12.70 0.51
CA ASP A 532 16.93 -12.81 -0.34
C ASP A 532 16.41 -11.41 -0.73
N PRO A 533 16.15 -11.15 -2.03
CA PRO A 533 15.62 -9.87 -2.48
C PRO A 533 14.20 -9.56 -1.98
N LEU A 534 13.44 -10.59 -1.64
CA LEU A 534 12.07 -10.47 -1.16
C LEU A 534 11.91 -11.32 0.11
N VAL A 535 11.72 -10.66 1.25
CA VAL A 535 11.62 -11.30 2.56
C VAL A 535 10.27 -10.97 3.19
N LEU A 536 9.58 -11.98 3.73
CA LEU A 536 8.39 -11.81 4.58
C LEU A 536 8.72 -12.33 5.98
N LEU A 537 8.73 -11.43 6.96
CA LEU A 537 8.67 -11.77 8.37
C LEU A 537 7.19 -11.85 8.79
N ASP A 538 6.72 -13.09 8.96
CA ASP A 538 5.34 -13.36 9.33
C ASP A 538 5.10 -13.12 10.83
N THR A 539 4.14 -12.26 11.17
CA THR A 539 3.75 -11.95 12.57
C THR A 539 2.46 -12.64 12.99
N ALA A 540 1.97 -13.62 12.22
CA ALA A 540 0.72 -14.33 12.48
C ALA A 540 0.71 -15.08 13.82
N ASP A 541 1.87 -15.53 14.32
CA ASP A 541 1.97 -16.50 15.42
C ASP A 541 3.04 -16.13 16.47
N ILE A 542 3.21 -14.84 16.79
CA ILE A 542 4.04 -14.45 17.94
C ILE A 542 3.25 -14.71 19.23
N ASP A 543 3.71 -15.66 20.04
CA ASP A 543 3.05 -16.08 21.27
C ASP A 543 3.14 -15.01 22.38
N LYS A 544 2.10 -14.94 23.22
CA LYS A 544 2.05 -13.99 24.37
C LYS A 544 3.21 -14.12 25.34
N GLU A 545 3.83 -15.30 25.42
CA GLU A 545 4.94 -15.60 26.33
C GLU A 545 6.27 -15.05 25.82
N GLU A 546 6.60 -15.19 24.52
CA GLU A 546 7.78 -14.55 23.89
C GLU A 546 7.70 -13.01 23.98
N LEU A 547 6.50 -12.45 23.93
CA LEU A 547 6.26 -11.02 24.10
C LEU A 547 6.56 -10.53 25.53
N LEU A 548 6.34 -11.38 26.53
CA LEU A 548 6.66 -11.09 27.94
C LEU A 548 8.18 -11.09 28.16
N GLU A 549 8.91 -12.00 27.51
CA GLU A 549 10.38 -12.05 27.58
C GLU A 549 11.03 -10.81 26.97
N LEU A 550 10.52 -10.33 25.84
CA LEU A 550 10.99 -9.07 25.23
C LEU A 550 10.72 -7.85 26.13
N GLN A 551 9.63 -7.87 26.90
CA GLN A 551 9.31 -6.82 27.88
C GLN A 551 10.30 -6.80 29.05
N ILE A 552 10.70 -7.99 29.52
CA ILE A 552 11.71 -8.16 30.57
C ILE A 552 13.09 -7.74 30.08
N LYS A 553 13.42 -8.04 28.81
CA LYS A 553 14.71 -7.71 28.19
C LYS A 553 14.88 -6.21 27.91
N TYR A 554 13.79 -5.46 27.70
CA TYR A 554 13.82 -4.04 27.36
C TYR A 554 12.86 -3.22 28.26
N PRO A 555 13.17 -3.05 29.57
CA PRO A 555 12.26 -2.48 30.55
C PRO A 555 11.93 -0.98 30.35
N ASN A 556 12.73 -0.26 29.55
CA ASN A 556 12.47 1.15 29.19
C ASN A 556 11.32 1.32 28.17
N LEU A 557 10.74 0.23 27.66
CA LEU A 557 9.61 0.22 26.73
C LEU A 557 8.24 0.17 27.42
N SER A 558 8.09 0.83 28.58
CA SER A 558 6.91 0.81 29.46
C SER A 558 5.62 1.37 28.82
N ALA A 559 5.01 0.57 27.96
CA ALA A 559 3.58 0.50 27.62
C ALA A 559 3.44 -0.48 26.44
N ILE A 560 3.48 -1.78 26.75
CA ILE A 560 3.31 -2.83 25.76
C ILE A 560 1.81 -3.11 25.58
N CYS A 561 1.21 -2.44 24.59
CA CYS A 561 -0.13 -2.75 24.09
C CYS A 561 0.01 -3.32 22.67
N PHE A 562 -0.06 -4.64 22.53
CA PHE A 562 -0.01 -5.35 21.23
C PHE A 562 -1.37 -5.46 20.52
N PHE A 563 -2.43 -4.88 21.10
CA PHE A 563 -3.72 -4.74 20.44
C PHE A 563 -3.92 -3.29 20.00
N ASP A 564 -4.55 -3.15 18.83
CA ASP A 564 -5.04 -1.95 18.14
C ASP A 564 -5.34 -0.79 19.10
N SER A 565 -4.30 -0.08 19.56
CA SER A 565 -4.46 0.90 20.63
C SER A 565 -4.67 2.25 19.98
N ARG A 566 -5.94 2.65 19.87
CA ARG A 566 -6.29 4.04 19.58
C ARG A 566 -5.84 4.89 20.78
N PRO A 567 -5.03 5.95 20.61
CA PRO A 567 -5.06 7.03 21.56
C PRO A 567 -6.48 7.59 21.58
N THR A 568 -6.98 7.99 22.74
CA THR A 568 -8.28 8.66 22.98
C THR A 568 -8.49 9.95 22.15
N ILE A 569 -7.55 10.32 21.27
CA ILE A 569 -7.50 11.57 20.52
C ILE A 569 -7.19 11.36 19.01
N SER A 570 -6.70 10.19 18.56
CA SER A 570 -6.26 9.98 17.16
C SER A 570 -6.89 8.73 16.52
N SER A 571 -7.23 8.81 15.23
CA SER A 571 -7.78 7.71 14.43
C SER A 571 -6.73 6.77 13.80
N SER A 572 -5.44 6.92 14.14
CA SER A 572 -4.32 6.14 13.57
C SER A 572 -3.94 4.94 14.48
N PHE A 573 -3.10 4.03 13.96
CA PHE A 573 -2.75 2.76 14.61
C PHE A 573 -1.24 2.52 14.63
N TYR A 574 -0.75 1.67 15.55
CA TYR A 574 0.63 1.23 15.60
C TYR A 574 0.70 -0.22 16.12
N ASN A 575 1.81 -0.91 15.85
CA ASN A 575 2.12 -2.26 16.31
C ASN A 575 3.57 -2.27 16.80
N LEU A 576 3.74 -2.45 18.10
CA LEU A 576 5.04 -2.35 18.75
C LEU A 576 6.01 -3.45 18.29
N GLY A 577 5.55 -4.69 18.11
CA GLY A 577 6.42 -5.80 17.69
C GLY A 577 6.93 -5.61 16.28
N GLU A 578 6.04 -5.21 15.37
CA GLU A 578 6.48 -4.85 14.04
C GLU A 578 7.44 -3.66 14.04
N ALA A 579 7.23 -2.68 14.93
CA ALA A 579 8.14 -1.54 15.06
C ALA A 579 9.53 -1.97 15.57
N ILE A 580 9.59 -2.91 16.52
CA ILE A 580 10.84 -3.50 17.03
C ILE A 580 11.52 -4.29 15.91
N CYS A 581 10.81 -5.17 15.21
CA CYS A 581 11.35 -5.97 14.11
C CYS A 581 11.89 -5.07 12.98
N ALA A 582 11.15 -4.02 12.62
CA ALA A 582 11.58 -3.06 11.61
C ALA A 582 12.87 -2.36 12.04
N THR A 583 12.94 -1.92 13.29
CA THR A 583 14.14 -1.27 13.86
C THR A 583 15.32 -2.24 13.87
N HIS A 584 15.11 -3.49 14.27
CA HIS A 584 16.16 -4.50 14.30
C HIS A 584 16.75 -4.76 12.91
N GLN A 585 15.88 -4.95 11.90
CA GLN A 585 16.33 -5.13 10.52
C GLN A 585 17.11 -3.91 10.01
N ILE A 586 16.65 -2.70 10.31
CA ILE A 586 17.36 -1.46 9.95
C ILE A 586 18.75 -1.42 10.60
N LEU A 587 18.86 -1.74 11.90
CA LEU A 587 20.14 -1.76 12.60
C LEU A 587 21.08 -2.85 12.07
N ALA A 588 20.55 -4.03 11.71
CA ALA A 588 21.34 -5.09 11.07
C ALA A 588 21.93 -4.64 9.73
N LEU A 589 21.12 -3.98 8.88
CA LEU A 589 21.60 -3.40 7.62
C LEU A 589 22.66 -2.31 7.85
N ARG A 590 22.48 -1.47 8.88
CA ARG A 590 23.47 -0.46 9.27
C ARG A 590 24.79 -1.09 9.74
N GLN A 591 24.72 -2.13 10.56
CA GLN A 591 25.88 -2.88 11.04
C GLN A 591 26.63 -3.58 9.90
N ALA A 592 25.92 -3.94 8.83
CA ALA A 592 26.52 -4.46 7.60
C ALA A 592 27.15 -3.38 6.68
N GLY A 593 27.18 -2.11 7.12
CA GLY A 593 27.86 -1.01 6.43
C GLY A 593 27.02 -0.25 5.40
N LEU A 594 25.69 -0.46 5.34
CA LEU A 594 24.81 0.34 4.49
C LEU A 594 24.59 1.73 5.10
N GLN A 595 24.58 2.77 4.27
CA GLN A 595 24.35 4.16 4.67
C GLN A 595 22.87 4.45 4.96
N PRO A 596 22.53 5.45 5.80
CA PRO A 596 21.12 5.75 6.10
C PRO A 596 20.32 6.15 4.85
N SER A 597 20.98 6.75 3.86
CA SER A 597 20.39 7.11 2.56
C SER A 597 20.10 5.91 1.65
N GLU A 598 20.67 4.74 1.94
CA GLU A 598 20.47 3.48 1.21
C GLU A 598 19.31 2.65 1.76
N ILE A 599 18.79 3.01 2.94
CA ILE A 599 17.71 2.29 3.64
C ILE A 599 16.47 3.20 3.71
N GLY A 600 15.28 2.63 3.54
CA GLY A 600 14.01 3.32 3.80
C GLY A 600 13.06 2.46 4.61
N CYS A 601 12.31 3.08 5.51
CA CYS A 601 11.27 2.40 6.27
C CYS A 601 9.90 2.98 5.94
N ILE A 602 8.98 2.11 5.51
CA ILE A 602 7.64 2.50 5.03
C ILE A 602 6.57 1.86 5.91
N THR A 603 5.57 2.64 6.31
CA THR A 603 4.40 2.10 7.03
C THR A 603 3.12 2.91 6.73
N PRO A 604 1.94 2.27 6.62
CA PRO A 604 0.71 2.98 6.25
C PRO A 604 0.16 3.92 7.34
N TYR A 605 0.66 3.84 8.59
CA TYR A 605 0.11 4.59 9.72
C TYR A 605 1.10 5.58 10.32
N ALA A 606 0.63 6.81 10.57
CA ALA A 606 1.43 7.89 11.14
C ALA A 606 1.97 7.56 12.55
N LEU A 607 1.15 6.94 13.42
CA LEU A 607 1.62 6.54 14.75
C LEU A 607 2.70 5.46 14.70
N GLN A 608 2.63 4.53 13.74
CA GLN A 608 3.70 3.56 13.53
C GLN A 608 5.00 4.25 13.10
N THR A 609 4.90 5.27 12.22
CA THR A 609 6.06 6.07 11.81
C THR A 609 6.73 6.73 13.02
N GLU A 610 5.96 7.39 13.88
CA GLU A 610 6.48 8.02 15.09
C GLU A 610 7.11 6.99 16.04
N LYS A 611 6.47 5.83 16.20
CA LYS A 611 6.97 4.78 17.11
C LYS A 611 8.31 4.23 16.64
N ILE A 612 8.44 3.91 15.35
CA ILE A 612 9.71 3.43 14.77
C ILE A 612 10.80 4.50 14.91
N LYS A 613 10.49 5.78 14.62
CA LYS A 613 11.46 6.88 14.79
C LYS A 613 11.97 7.00 16.22
N LYS A 614 11.06 6.91 17.21
CA LYS A 614 11.42 6.96 18.63
C LYS A 614 12.34 5.81 19.02
N ILE A 615 12.05 4.58 18.58
CA ILE A 615 12.88 3.41 18.88
C ILE A 615 14.26 3.53 18.20
N LEU A 616 14.31 3.96 16.94
CA LEU A 616 15.58 4.19 16.22
C LEU A 616 16.43 5.25 16.91
N ALA A 617 15.84 6.38 17.31
CA ALA A 617 16.55 7.46 17.99
C ALA A 617 17.15 7.03 19.34
N ALA A 618 16.52 6.07 20.03
CA ALA A 618 17.04 5.52 21.28
C ALA A 618 18.21 4.54 21.07
N ASN A 619 18.35 3.96 19.87
CA ASN A 619 19.36 2.92 19.56
C ASN A 619 20.43 3.40 18.57
N SER A 620 20.26 4.57 17.96
CA SER A 620 21.17 5.15 16.97
C SER A 620 20.96 6.66 16.86
N ASN A 621 22.04 7.42 16.62
CA ASN A 621 21.97 8.86 16.35
C ASN A 621 21.64 9.18 14.87
N ASP A 622 21.30 8.18 14.07
CA ASP A 622 21.10 8.32 12.63
C ASP A 622 19.71 8.87 12.30
N SER A 623 19.66 9.88 11.44
CA SER A 623 18.41 10.37 10.84
C SER A 623 18.05 9.50 9.63
N LEU A 624 17.32 8.41 9.86
CA LEU A 624 16.81 7.55 8.78
C LEU A 624 15.41 7.98 8.31
N ASP A 625 15.15 7.84 7.01
CA ASP A 625 13.84 8.14 6.43
C ASP A 625 12.82 7.06 6.81
N VAL A 626 11.97 7.37 7.81
CA VAL A 626 10.79 6.60 8.17
C VAL A 626 9.55 7.44 7.82
N SER A 627 8.68 6.92 6.96
CA SER A 627 7.49 7.68 6.50
C SER A 627 6.39 6.80 5.92
N SER A 628 5.30 7.43 5.47
CA SER A 628 4.22 6.75 4.76
C SER A 628 4.59 6.41 3.31
N VAL A 629 3.83 5.48 2.71
CA VAL A 629 3.96 5.10 1.29
C VAL A 629 3.90 6.33 0.38
N ASP A 630 2.91 7.20 0.60
CA ASP A 630 2.66 8.39 -0.20
C ASP A 630 3.85 9.37 -0.14
N ALA A 631 4.52 9.51 1.01
CA ALA A 631 5.71 10.36 1.14
C ALA A 631 6.99 9.77 0.50
N PHE A 632 7.02 8.45 0.30
CA PHE A 632 8.10 7.74 -0.39
C PHE A 632 7.94 7.71 -1.92
N GLN A 633 6.88 8.31 -2.45
CA GLN A 633 6.66 8.36 -3.88
C GLN A 633 7.79 9.11 -4.61
N GLY A 634 8.20 8.57 -5.76
CA GLY A 634 9.34 9.09 -6.53
C GLY A 634 10.71 8.87 -5.88
N GLN A 635 10.78 8.26 -4.69
CA GLN A 635 12.04 7.88 -4.05
C GLN A 635 12.41 6.44 -4.39
N GLN A 636 13.64 6.03 -4.07
CA GLN A 636 14.10 4.65 -4.14
C GLN A 636 15.24 4.44 -3.12
N ARG A 637 15.39 3.21 -2.63
CA ARG A 637 16.43 2.81 -1.67
C ARG A 637 16.97 1.45 -2.07
N GLU A 638 18.20 1.14 -1.63
CA GLU A 638 18.79 -0.18 -1.85
C GLU A 638 17.98 -1.24 -1.10
N ALA A 639 17.64 -0.96 0.17
CA ALA A 639 16.72 -1.76 0.99
C ALA A 639 15.49 -0.96 1.44
N ILE A 640 14.32 -1.59 1.38
CA ILE A 640 13.08 -1.07 1.97
C ILE A 640 12.57 -2.05 3.02
N VAL A 641 12.34 -1.55 4.23
CA VAL A 641 11.68 -2.27 5.31
C VAL A 641 10.25 -1.75 5.43
N MET A 642 9.26 -2.63 5.36
CA MET A 642 7.84 -2.26 5.42
C MET A 642 7.16 -2.93 6.63
N SER A 643 6.50 -2.14 7.47
CA SER A 643 5.64 -2.63 8.56
C SER A 643 4.16 -2.43 8.21
N PHE A 644 3.38 -3.52 8.24
CA PHE A 644 1.97 -3.57 7.85
C PHE A 644 0.99 -3.13 8.95
N VAL A 645 1.42 -3.24 10.21
CA VAL A 645 0.75 -2.85 11.47
C VAL A 645 -0.47 -3.70 11.83
N ARG A 646 -1.35 -3.98 10.86
CA ARG A 646 -2.65 -4.61 11.13
C ARG A 646 -2.49 -6.09 11.44
N ASN A 647 -2.88 -6.47 12.65
CA ASN A 647 -3.07 -7.84 13.10
C ASN A 647 -4.33 -7.89 13.97
N ASN A 648 -5.51 -8.09 13.35
CA ASN A 648 -6.80 -8.00 14.06
C ASN A 648 -7.79 -9.10 13.63
N ASN A 649 -8.65 -9.51 14.56
CA ASN A 649 -9.69 -10.53 14.37
C ASN A 649 -10.85 -10.07 13.47
N LEU A 650 -10.96 -8.76 13.18
CA LEU A 650 -11.97 -8.17 12.31
C LEU A 650 -11.52 -8.11 10.84
N GLU A 651 -10.31 -8.58 10.53
CA GLU A 651 -9.78 -8.80 9.18
C GLU A 651 -9.67 -7.54 8.30
N GLN A 652 -9.66 -6.35 8.90
CA GLN A 652 -9.60 -5.08 8.17
C GLN A 652 -8.15 -4.61 7.96
N ILE A 653 -7.73 -4.53 6.70
CA ILE A 653 -6.46 -3.91 6.24
C ILE A 653 -6.55 -2.38 6.09
N GLY A 654 -7.75 -1.80 6.18
CA GLY A 654 -7.99 -0.36 6.13
C GLY A 654 -7.32 0.34 4.94
N PHE A 655 -6.28 1.12 5.23
CA PHE A 655 -5.53 1.98 4.31
C PHE A 655 -4.88 1.23 3.13
N LEU A 656 -4.67 -0.09 3.27
CA LEU A 656 -4.03 -0.96 2.27
C LEU A 656 -5.02 -1.69 1.33
N LYS A 657 -6.34 -1.42 1.42
CA LYS A 657 -7.31 -1.89 0.40
C LYS A 657 -6.94 -1.42 -1.02
N ASN A 658 -6.21 -0.30 -1.14
CA ASN A 658 -5.71 0.18 -2.40
C ASN A 658 -4.37 -0.52 -2.75
N LEU A 659 -4.43 -1.52 -3.63
CA LEU A 659 -3.25 -2.27 -4.08
C LEU A 659 -2.19 -1.39 -4.76
N ARG A 660 -2.54 -0.22 -5.29
CA ARG A 660 -1.59 0.72 -5.91
C ARG A 660 -0.58 1.27 -4.90
N ARG A 661 -0.97 1.38 -3.61
CA ARG A 661 -0.04 1.73 -2.52
C ARG A 661 0.99 0.63 -2.28
N MET A 662 0.55 -0.62 -2.31
CA MET A 662 1.47 -1.76 -2.20
C MET A 662 2.42 -1.81 -3.41
N ASN A 663 1.90 -1.56 -4.61
CA ASN A 663 2.72 -1.44 -5.83
C ASN A 663 3.81 -0.36 -5.66
N VAL A 664 3.46 0.81 -5.13
CA VAL A 664 4.46 1.85 -4.84
C VAL A 664 5.48 1.39 -3.82
N ALA A 665 5.06 0.82 -2.69
CA ALA A 665 5.94 0.39 -1.61
C ALA A 665 6.98 -0.64 -2.06
N ILE A 666 6.54 -1.72 -2.73
CA ILE A 666 7.42 -2.78 -3.25
C ILE A 666 8.43 -2.19 -4.24
N THR A 667 7.95 -1.34 -5.15
CA THR A 667 8.78 -0.81 -6.25
C THR A 667 9.72 0.32 -5.84
N ARG A 668 9.81 0.64 -4.53
CA ARG A 668 10.83 1.54 -3.97
C ARG A 668 12.15 0.82 -3.70
N ALA A 669 12.14 -0.50 -3.54
CA ALA A 669 13.32 -1.31 -3.26
C ALA A 669 14.11 -1.62 -4.54
N LYS A 670 15.44 -1.60 -4.47
CA LYS A 670 16.31 -2.10 -5.54
C LYS A 670 16.77 -3.53 -5.30
N ARG A 671 17.40 -3.77 -4.14
CA ARG A 671 18.09 -5.02 -3.80
C ARG A 671 17.31 -5.87 -2.81
N GLN A 672 16.63 -5.25 -1.84
CA GLN A 672 15.82 -5.99 -0.87
C GLN A 672 14.53 -5.25 -0.49
N PHE A 673 13.42 -5.98 -0.53
CA PHE A 673 12.15 -5.59 0.08
C PHE A 673 11.84 -6.54 1.24
N PHE A 674 11.85 -6.00 2.46
CA PHE A 674 11.62 -6.73 3.70
C PHE A 674 10.25 -6.34 4.26
N LEU A 675 9.28 -7.26 4.17
CA LEU A 675 7.91 -7.07 4.63
C LEU A 675 7.71 -7.70 6.01
N ILE A 676 7.19 -6.92 6.96
CA ILE A 676 6.77 -7.39 8.27
C ILE A 676 5.25 -7.30 8.30
N ALA A 677 4.57 -8.46 8.32
CA ALA A 677 3.13 -8.53 8.21
C ALA A 677 2.58 -9.85 8.76
N SER A 678 1.33 -9.85 9.21
CA SER A 678 0.64 -11.08 9.61
C SER A 678 0.06 -11.80 8.38
N SER A 679 0.48 -13.05 8.12
CA SER A 679 -0.02 -13.84 6.99
C SER A 679 -1.51 -14.17 7.11
N LYS A 680 -2.06 -14.20 8.33
CA LYS A 680 -3.51 -14.29 8.59
C LYS A 680 -4.26 -13.14 7.90
N VAL A 681 -3.69 -11.95 7.91
CA VAL A 681 -4.25 -10.75 7.28
C VAL A 681 -4.00 -10.72 5.77
N LEU A 682 -2.84 -11.19 5.29
CA LEU A 682 -2.50 -11.23 3.86
C LEU A 682 -3.35 -12.27 3.09
N LYS A 683 -3.47 -13.51 3.58
CA LYS A 683 -4.10 -14.63 2.86
C LYS A 683 -5.61 -14.44 2.57
N ARG A 684 -6.31 -13.63 3.37
CA ARG A 684 -7.77 -13.40 3.21
C ARG A 684 -8.14 -12.25 2.29
N ASN A 685 -7.19 -11.39 1.91
CA ASN A 685 -7.44 -10.27 1.00
C ASN A 685 -7.17 -10.66 -0.46
N GLU A 686 -8.16 -10.52 -1.34
CA GLU A 686 -8.09 -11.02 -2.73
C GLU A 686 -6.92 -10.49 -3.55
N GLY A 687 -6.54 -9.22 -3.36
CA GLY A 687 -5.39 -8.62 -4.03
C GLY A 687 -4.02 -9.16 -3.58
N PHE A 688 -4.00 -10.03 -2.57
CA PHE A 688 -2.82 -10.75 -2.08
C PHE A 688 -2.96 -12.28 -2.25
N LYS A 689 -4.07 -12.76 -2.81
CA LYS A 689 -4.21 -14.16 -3.24
C LYS A 689 -3.36 -14.36 -4.49
N TYR A 690 -2.52 -15.39 -4.48
CA TYR A 690 -1.66 -15.72 -5.61
C TYR A 690 -2.48 -15.99 -6.89
N SER A 691 -2.43 -15.12 -7.90
CA SER A 691 -2.72 -15.53 -9.28
C SER A 691 -1.48 -16.25 -9.81
N THR A 692 -1.52 -17.57 -9.81
CA THR A 692 -0.40 -18.39 -10.27
C THR A 692 -0.37 -18.45 -11.79
N ASN A 693 0.83 -18.44 -12.37
CA ASN A 693 1.04 -18.73 -13.78
C ASN A 693 0.70 -20.21 -14.02
N THR A 694 -0.47 -20.45 -14.61
CA THR A 694 -1.04 -21.79 -14.86
C THR A 694 -0.08 -22.69 -15.64
N SER A 695 0.75 -22.12 -16.52
CA SER A 695 1.69 -22.91 -17.33
C SER A 695 2.85 -23.45 -16.49
N SER A 696 3.43 -22.63 -15.62
CA SER A 696 4.49 -23.09 -14.71
C SER A 696 3.98 -24.13 -13.69
N LEU A 697 2.74 -23.97 -13.21
CA LEU A 697 2.11 -24.96 -12.33
C LEU A 697 1.81 -26.27 -13.06
N PHE A 698 1.42 -26.20 -14.33
CA PHE A 698 1.17 -27.38 -15.15
C PHE A 698 2.47 -28.17 -15.35
N ASP A 699 3.58 -27.51 -15.71
CA ASP A 699 4.88 -28.15 -15.87
C ASP A 699 5.36 -28.82 -14.56
N LYS A 700 5.14 -28.13 -13.43
CA LYS A 700 5.41 -28.69 -12.10
C LYS A 700 4.54 -29.92 -11.82
N ALA A 701 3.23 -29.86 -12.07
CA ALA A 701 2.33 -31.00 -11.89
C ALA A 701 2.72 -32.20 -12.77
N VAL A 702 3.16 -31.97 -14.01
CA VAL A 702 3.68 -33.03 -14.89
C VAL A 702 4.94 -33.66 -14.32
N SER A 703 5.84 -32.87 -13.72
CA SER A 703 7.05 -33.34 -13.04
C SER A 703 6.72 -34.14 -11.77
N ASP A 704 5.78 -33.65 -10.96
CA ASP A 704 5.43 -34.25 -9.68
C ASP A 704 4.63 -35.55 -9.84
N LEU A 705 3.80 -35.68 -10.89
CA LEU A 705 3.13 -36.94 -11.23
C LEU A 705 4.13 -38.09 -11.47
N LYS A 706 5.31 -37.81 -12.04
CA LYS A 706 6.37 -38.81 -12.28
C LYS A 706 7.08 -39.28 -11.00
N LYS A 707 6.90 -38.55 -9.90
CA LYS A 707 7.55 -38.81 -8.61
C LYS A 707 6.63 -39.52 -7.61
N LEU A 708 5.38 -39.81 -7.99
CA LEU A 708 4.45 -40.56 -7.14
C LEU A 708 5.00 -41.97 -6.89
N SER A 709 4.96 -42.41 -5.63
CA SER A 709 5.39 -43.74 -5.19
C SER A 709 4.37 -44.83 -5.50
N THR A 710 3.09 -44.47 -5.69
CA THR A 710 2.01 -45.36 -6.12
C THR A 710 1.47 -44.94 -7.48
N GLU A 711 1.27 -45.91 -8.36
CA GLU A 711 0.68 -45.64 -9.67
C GLU A 711 -0.84 -45.38 -9.55
N PRO A 712 -1.38 -44.36 -10.26
CA PRO A 712 -2.83 -44.15 -10.32
C PRO A 712 -3.55 -45.31 -11.02
N ASP A 713 -4.85 -45.46 -10.75
CA ASP A 713 -5.70 -46.43 -11.46
C ASP A 713 -5.83 -46.10 -12.96
N ASP A 714 -6.23 -47.09 -13.75
CA ASP A 714 -6.29 -46.98 -15.21
C ASP A 714 -7.31 -45.92 -15.69
N GLY A 715 -8.38 -45.66 -14.93
CA GLY A 715 -9.34 -44.60 -15.22
C GLY A 715 -8.72 -43.21 -15.08
N THR A 716 -8.05 -42.98 -13.95
CA THR A 716 -7.31 -41.74 -13.68
C THR A 716 -6.16 -41.51 -14.66
N LYS A 717 -5.44 -42.57 -15.04
CA LYS A 717 -4.39 -42.51 -16.08
C LYS A 717 -4.93 -42.05 -17.44
N LEU A 718 -6.10 -42.57 -17.84
CA LEU A 718 -6.74 -42.17 -19.10
C LEU A 718 -7.24 -40.73 -19.06
N GLU A 719 -7.78 -40.28 -17.93
CA GLU A 719 -8.24 -38.89 -17.74
C GLU A 719 -7.07 -37.89 -17.77
N LEU A 720 -6.00 -38.17 -17.01
CA LEU A 720 -4.76 -37.38 -17.03
C LEU A 720 -4.16 -37.30 -18.44
N TYR A 721 -4.17 -38.40 -19.20
CA TYR A 721 -3.70 -38.40 -20.58
C TYR A 721 -4.56 -37.49 -21.48
N GLY A 722 -5.89 -37.57 -21.39
CA GLY A 722 -6.80 -36.74 -22.17
C GLY A 722 -6.63 -35.25 -21.88
N LEU A 723 -6.54 -34.88 -20.60
CA LEU A 723 -6.32 -33.50 -20.15
C LEU A 723 -4.92 -32.99 -20.54
N PHE A 724 -3.88 -33.81 -20.43
CA PHE A 724 -2.52 -33.45 -20.84
C PHE A 724 -2.44 -33.12 -22.34
N LYS A 725 -3.08 -33.94 -23.19
CA LYS A 725 -3.12 -33.72 -24.64
C LYS A 725 -3.92 -32.46 -25.00
N GLN A 726 -5.06 -32.24 -24.35
CA GLN A 726 -5.86 -31.03 -24.52
C GLN A 726 -5.10 -29.77 -24.07
N ALA A 727 -4.42 -29.83 -22.92
CA ALA A 727 -3.63 -28.74 -22.37
C ALA A 727 -2.39 -28.38 -23.19
N SER A 728 -1.81 -29.36 -23.89
CA SER A 728 -0.55 -29.18 -24.64
C SER A 728 -0.76 -28.85 -26.11
N ILE A 729 -1.79 -29.41 -26.75
CA ILE A 729 -1.93 -29.39 -28.22
C ILE A 729 -3.33 -28.96 -28.68
N GLY A 730 -4.27 -28.79 -27.74
CA GLY A 730 -5.67 -28.47 -28.02
C GLY A 730 -6.50 -29.68 -28.43
N ASP A 731 -7.60 -29.42 -29.14
CA ASP A 731 -8.55 -30.45 -29.59
C ASP A 731 -7.88 -31.60 -30.35
N VAL A 732 -8.45 -32.79 -30.21
CA VAL A 732 -7.99 -34.01 -30.88
C VAL A 732 -7.87 -33.84 -32.40
N LYS A 733 -6.74 -34.29 -32.95
CA LYS A 733 -6.43 -34.27 -34.39
C LYS A 733 -5.95 -35.66 -34.82
N GLY A 734 -6.53 -36.21 -35.90
CA GLY A 734 -6.19 -37.51 -36.47
C GLY A 734 -7.40 -38.45 -36.59
N GLU A 735 -7.23 -39.56 -37.30
CA GLU A 735 -8.26 -40.60 -37.46
C GLU A 735 -8.34 -41.51 -36.23
N LYS A 736 -9.54 -42.00 -35.92
CA LYS A 736 -9.78 -42.87 -34.76
C LYS A 736 -9.07 -44.23 -34.99
N PRO A 737 -8.28 -44.72 -34.01
CA PRO A 737 -7.59 -46.00 -34.14
C PRO A 737 -8.53 -47.18 -34.42
N GLY A 738 -8.04 -48.15 -35.19
CA GLY A 738 -8.79 -49.33 -35.63
C GLY A 738 -9.23 -50.26 -34.49
N MET A 739 -10.19 -51.14 -34.76
CA MET A 739 -10.91 -51.94 -33.74
C MET A 739 -10.04 -52.93 -32.96
N LEU A 740 -8.84 -53.25 -33.46
CA LEU A 740 -7.85 -54.13 -32.82
C LEU A 740 -6.89 -53.39 -31.86
N ASP A 741 -6.84 -52.05 -31.90
CA ASP A 741 -6.01 -51.22 -31.01
C ASP A 741 -6.86 -50.65 -29.85
N PHE A 742 -7.10 -51.50 -28.85
CA PHE A 742 -7.93 -51.17 -27.69
C PHE A 742 -7.35 -50.01 -26.86
N VAL A 743 -6.02 -49.93 -26.72
CA VAL A 743 -5.34 -48.90 -25.90
C VAL A 743 -5.31 -47.56 -26.62
N GLY A 744 -4.96 -47.55 -27.91
CA GLY A 744 -5.00 -46.35 -28.73
C GLY A 744 -6.41 -45.79 -28.84
N LYS A 745 -7.42 -46.65 -28.98
CA LYS A 745 -8.84 -46.25 -28.97
C LYS A 745 -9.26 -45.61 -27.64
N ALA A 746 -8.88 -46.19 -26.49
CA ALA A 746 -9.20 -45.63 -25.17
C ALA A 746 -8.55 -44.25 -24.94
N LYS A 747 -7.28 -44.10 -25.34
CA LYS A 747 -6.53 -42.82 -25.29
C LYS A 747 -7.15 -41.77 -26.21
N TYR A 748 -7.53 -42.15 -27.42
CA TYR A 748 -8.21 -41.27 -28.38
C TYR A 748 -9.57 -40.83 -27.84
N ASP A 749 -10.38 -41.76 -27.33
CA ASP A 749 -11.71 -41.47 -26.80
C ASP A 749 -11.64 -40.56 -25.56
N SER A 750 -10.62 -40.73 -24.69
CA SER A 750 -10.39 -39.82 -23.54
C SER A 750 -9.98 -38.40 -23.97
N TRP A 751 -9.10 -38.26 -24.96
CA TRP A 751 -8.76 -36.93 -25.49
C TRP A 751 -9.95 -36.27 -26.19
N ASN A 752 -10.70 -37.02 -27.00
CA ASN A 752 -11.88 -36.52 -27.71
C ASN A 752 -13.02 -36.09 -26.76
N LYS A 753 -13.16 -36.68 -25.57
CA LYS A 753 -14.11 -36.21 -24.53
C LYS A 753 -13.87 -34.76 -24.10
N ASN A 754 -12.63 -34.27 -24.21
CA ASN A 754 -12.24 -32.91 -23.83
C ASN A 754 -12.29 -31.92 -25.01
N LYS A 755 -12.83 -32.33 -26.17
CA LYS A 755 -12.95 -31.46 -27.35
C LYS A 755 -13.82 -30.24 -27.05
N GLY A 756 -13.31 -29.05 -27.38
CA GLY A 756 -13.96 -27.77 -27.08
C GLY A 756 -13.61 -27.18 -25.71
N LEU A 757 -12.86 -27.91 -24.86
CA LEU A 757 -12.37 -27.38 -23.59
C LEU A 757 -11.16 -26.45 -23.83
N PRO A 758 -11.16 -25.19 -23.33
CA PRO A 758 -10.02 -24.29 -23.46
C PRO A 758 -8.73 -24.87 -22.84
N MET A 759 -7.59 -24.65 -23.49
CA MET A 759 -6.29 -25.20 -23.04
C MET A 759 -5.92 -24.80 -21.61
N GLU A 760 -6.23 -23.57 -21.20
CA GLU A 760 -6.00 -23.10 -19.83
C GLU A 760 -6.89 -23.83 -18.80
N GLU A 761 -8.14 -24.12 -19.16
CA GLU A 761 -9.04 -24.88 -18.28
C GLU A 761 -8.61 -26.34 -18.17
N ALA A 762 -8.08 -26.92 -19.26
CA ALA A 762 -7.48 -28.26 -19.25
C ALA A 762 -6.24 -28.33 -18.34
N LYS A 763 -5.37 -27.29 -18.35
CA LYS A 763 -4.23 -27.20 -17.42
C LYS A 763 -4.68 -27.18 -15.96
N LEU A 764 -5.70 -26.39 -15.64
CA LEU A 764 -6.23 -26.30 -14.27
C LEU A 764 -6.80 -27.64 -13.78
N LYS A 765 -7.61 -28.33 -14.59
CA LYS A 765 -8.15 -29.65 -14.26
C LYS A 765 -7.04 -30.70 -14.09
N TYR A 766 -6.01 -30.66 -14.92
CA TYR A 766 -4.85 -31.54 -14.78
C TYR A 766 -4.11 -31.30 -13.45
N ILE A 767 -3.82 -30.03 -13.12
CA ILE A 767 -3.17 -29.65 -11.86
C ILE A 767 -3.98 -30.13 -10.65
N GLU A 768 -5.31 -30.00 -10.71
CA GLU A 768 -6.21 -30.43 -9.64
C GLU A 768 -6.13 -31.93 -9.37
N ILE A 769 -6.20 -32.77 -10.41
CA ILE A 769 -6.11 -34.22 -10.27
C ILE A 769 -4.74 -34.64 -9.74
N VAL A 770 -3.65 -34.07 -10.26
CA VAL A 770 -2.30 -34.39 -9.77
C VAL A 770 -2.12 -33.97 -8.31
N ASN A 771 -2.60 -32.79 -7.92
CA ASN A 771 -2.53 -32.36 -6.52
C ASN A 771 -3.34 -33.28 -5.60
N LYS A 772 -4.49 -33.79 -6.07
CA LYS A 772 -5.29 -34.77 -5.33
C LYS A 772 -4.53 -36.08 -5.13
N LEU A 773 -3.83 -36.56 -6.16
CA LEU A 773 -2.99 -37.77 -6.11
C LEU A 773 -1.77 -37.58 -5.20
N ILE A 774 -1.08 -36.42 -5.27
CA ILE A 774 0.02 -36.07 -4.36
C ILE A 774 -0.46 -36.00 -2.92
N LYS A 775 -1.65 -35.44 -2.70
CA LYS A 775 -2.26 -35.39 -1.38
C LYS A 775 -2.58 -36.81 -0.88
N GLN A 776 -3.08 -37.70 -1.73
CA GLN A 776 -3.34 -39.10 -1.39
C GLN A 776 -2.05 -39.90 -1.09
N THR A 777 -0.97 -39.70 -1.86
CA THR A 777 0.35 -40.34 -1.60
C THR A 777 1.05 -39.82 -0.36
N ASN A 778 0.95 -38.51 -0.06
CA ASN A 778 1.48 -37.92 1.16
C ASN A 778 0.66 -38.26 2.42
N ILE A 779 -0.57 -38.74 2.27
CA ILE A 779 -1.38 -39.27 3.37
C ILE A 779 -0.93 -40.70 3.75
N ASP A 780 -0.38 -41.46 2.81
CA ASP A 780 -0.09 -42.89 2.99
C ASP A 780 1.27 -43.22 3.64
N GLN A 781 2.08 -42.21 4.01
CA GLN A 781 3.39 -42.46 4.63
C GLN A 781 3.62 -41.78 5.99
N SER A 782 2.65 -41.03 6.56
CA SER A 782 2.78 -40.56 7.97
C SER A 782 1.51 -40.12 8.73
N THR A 783 0.27 -40.38 8.29
CA THR A 783 -0.81 -39.40 8.60
C THR A 783 -2.24 -39.96 8.80
N ASN A 784 -2.47 -40.85 9.77
CA ASN A 784 -3.84 -41.14 10.23
C ASN A 784 -4.35 -40.16 11.31
N VAL A 785 -3.49 -39.73 12.24
CA VAL A 785 -3.90 -38.82 13.34
C VAL A 785 -4.02 -37.37 12.88
N GLU A 786 -3.09 -36.88 12.04
CA GLU A 786 -3.18 -35.51 11.53
C GLU A 786 -4.41 -35.29 10.62
N ALA A 787 -4.80 -36.30 9.84
CA ALA A 787 -6.04 -36.25 9.06
C ALA A 787 -7.28 -36.12 9.96
N LEU A 788 -7.29 -36.78 11.12
CA LEU A 788 -8.35 -36.61 12.11
C LEU A 788 -8.32 -35.21 12.76
N ILE A 789 -7.13 -34.67 13.08
CA ILE A 789 -6.99 -33.28 13.58
C ILE A 789 -7.59 -32.29 12.58
N ASP A 790 -7.30 -32.45 11.29
CA ASP A 790 -7.83 -31.62 10.23
C ASP A 790 -9.35 -31.78 10.11
N ALA A 791 -9.87 -33.01 10.20
CA ALA A 791 -11.31 -33.28 10.17
C ALA A 791 -12.05 -32.61 11.34
N PHE A 792 -11.52 -32.70 12.57
CA PHE A 792 -12.06 -32.00 13.73
C PHE A 792 -12.02 -30.48 13.55
N THR A 793 -10.88 -29.94 13.10
CA THR A 793 -10.70 -28.49 12.89
C THR A 793 -11.67 -27.95 11.83
N ASN A 794 -11.83 -28.69 10.72
CA ASN A 794 -12.76 -28.32 9.65
C ASN A 794 -14.21 -28.40 10.12
N SER A 795 -14.57 -29.48 10.83
CA SER A 795 -15.91 -29.63 11.39
C SER A 795 -16.24 -28.51 12.38
N ASN A 796 -15.30 -28.12 13.24
CA ASN A 796 -15.50 -27.04 14.22
C ASN A 796 -15.77 -25.69 13.55
N LYS A 797 -15.11 -25.42 12.42
CA LYS A 797 -15.24 -24.16 11.65
C LYS A 797 -16.43 -24.11 10.68
N CYS A 798 -17.04 -25.25 10.37
CA CYS A 798 -18.09 -25.34 9.36
C CYS A 798 -19.43 -24.78 9.89
N ASN A 799 -19.90 -23.63 9.41
CA ASN A 799 -21.18 -23.08 9.91
C ASN A 799 -22.42 -23.83 9.41
N GLU A 800 -22.26 -24.82 8.53
CA GLU A 800 -23.35 -25.61 7.94
C GLU A 800 -23.73 -26.83 8.79
N THR A 801 -22.93 -27.20 9.80
CA THR A 801 -23.19 -28.36 10.67
C THR A 801 -23.37 -27.94 12.13
N SER A 802 -24.33 -28.54 12.83
CA SER A 802 -24.63 -28.26 14.25
C SER A 802 -23.86 -29.16 15.23
N ILE A 803 -23.53 -30.39 14.81
CA ILE A 803 -22.94 -31.45 15.65
C ILE A 803 -21.75 -32.08 14.92
N THR A 804 -20.80 -32.65 15.66
CA THR A 804 -19.69 -33.45 15.12
C THR A 804 -19.74 -34.87 15.68
N VAL A 805 -19.68 -35.85 14.79
CA VAL A 805 -19.77 -37.28 15.14
C VAL A 805 -18.49 -38.00 14.73
N LEU A 806 -17.95 -38.83 15.62
CA LEU A 806 -16.85 -39.77 15.32
C LEU A 806 -17.33 -41.21 15.46
N THR A 807 -17.07 -42.05 14.47
CA THR A 807 -17.37 -43.48 14.48
C THR A 807 -16.28 -44.29 13.78
N GLY A 808 -16.22 -45.59 14.05
CA GLY A 808 -15.33 -46.53 13.38
C GLY A 808 -15.95 -47.15 12.13
N ASN A 809 -15.11 -47.53 11.18
CA ASN A 809 -15.51 -48.28 10.00
C ASN A 809 -15.09 -49.75 10.15
N GLY A 810 -16.01 -50.69 9.95
CA GLY A 810 -15.78 -52.13 10.12
C GLY A 810 -16.06 -52.65 11.53
N ASN A 811 -15.33 -53.70 11.95
CA ASN A 811 -15.61 -54.41 13.21
C ASN A 811 -15.02 -53.75 14.46
N TYR A 812 -14.19 -52.72 14.31
CA TYR A 812 -13.54 -52.00 15.39
C TYR A 812 -13.95 -50.53 15.36
N TYR A 813 -14.05 -49.93 16.55
CA TYR A 813 -14.08 -48.47 16.66
C TYR A 813 -12.68 -47.91 16.44
N CYS A 814 -11.69 -48.50 17.12
CA CYS A 814 -10.28 -48.20 16.94
C CYS A 814 -9.43 -49.37 17.43
N ALA A 815 -8.51 -49.86 16.59
CA ALA A 815 -7.61 -50.95 16.92
C ALA A 815 -6.35 -50.51 17.70
N GLY A 816 -6.21 -49.21 17.97
CA GLY A 816 -4.99 -48.60 18.54
C GLY A 816 -3.96 -48.23 17.47
N ASN A 817 -2.91 -47.51 17.89
CA ASN A 817 -1.82 -47.10 16.98
C ASN A 817 -0.97 -48.30 16.56
N ASP A 818 -0.48 -48.30 15.30
CA ASP A 818 0.48 -49.30 14.84
C ASP A 818 1.87 -49.02 15.43
N LEU A 819 2.19 -49.72 16.51
CA LEU A 819 3.44 -49.61 17.24
C LEU A 819 4.64 -50.24 16.51
N SER A 820 4.43 -50.85 15.32
CA SER A 820 5.55 -51.37 14.51
C SER A 820 6.46 -50.25 13.97
N ASN A 821 5.96 -49.01 13.90
CA ASN A 821 6.76 -47.83 13.56
C ASN A 821 7.85 -47.51 14.60
N PHE A 822 7.61 -47.80 15.88
CA PHE A 822 8.59 -47.63 16.97
C PHE A 822 9.77 -48.62 16.87
N THR A 823 9.63 -49.70 16.09
CA THR A 823 10.61 -50.79 16.00
C THR A 823 11.24 -50.95 14.61
N ARG A 824 10.60 -50.53 13.52
CA ARG A 824 11.09 -50.71 12.13
C ARG A 824 11.95 -49.58 11.58
N ASN A 825 11.72 -48.34 12.02
CA ASN A 825 12.32 -47.13 11.41
C ASN A 825 13.38 -46.43 12.27
N VAL A 826 13.79 -47.04 13.39
CA VAL A 826 14.63 -46.38 14.38
C VAL A 826 15.96 -47.14 14.50
N LYS A 827 17.06 -46.56 14.01
CA LYS A 827 18.39 -47.19 14.00
C LYS A 827 19.36 -46.53 14.98
N THR A 828 19.10 -45.29 15.39
CA THR A 828 19.96 -44.53 16.31
C THR A 828 19.18 -43.95 17.49
N PRO A 829 19.85 -43.65 18.63
CA PRO A 829 19.21 -42.95 19.76
C PRO A 829 18.60 -41.59 19.39
N ASN A 830 19.20 -40.88 18.42
CA ASN A 830 18.71 -39.59 17.94
C ASN A 830 17.40 -39.70 17.16
N ASP A 831 17.15 -40.84 16.50
CA ASP A 831 15.91 -41.11 15.78
C ASP A 831 14.75 -41.34 16.76
N PHE A 832 15.02 -41.96 17.91
CA PHE A 832 14.03 -42.13 19.00
C PHE A 832 13.59 -40.78 19.57
N THR A 833 14.53 -39.86 19.82
CA THR A 833 14.22 -38.53 20.34
C THR A 833 13.34 -37.74 19.38
N LYS A 834 13.70 -37.68 18.10
CA LYS A 834 12.90 -36.96 17.08
C LYS A 834 11.51 -37.54 16.89
N MET A 835 11.37 -38.86 16.94
CA MET A 835 10.06 -39.51 16.86
C MET A 835 9.20 -39.21 18.09
N ALA A 836 9.80 -39.21 19.29
CA ALA A 836 9.10 -38.87 20.53
C ALA A 836 8.69 -37.39 20.57
N ASP A 837 9.54 -36.48 20.07
CA ASP A 837 9.23 -35.05 19.92
C ASP A 837 8.02 -34.85 18.99
N LYS A 838 8.04 -35.47 17.80
CA LYS A 838 6.94 -35.39 16.84
C LYS A 838 5.66 -36.05 17.39
N GLY A 839 5.80 -37.17 18.09
CA GLY A 839 4.69 -37.89 18.71
C GLY A 839 3.99 -37.06 19.78
N GLU A 840 4.76 -36.37 20.63
CA GLU A 840 4.26 -35.44 21.66
C GLU A 840 3.46 -34.31 21.02
N GLU A 841 4.02 -33.65 20.00
CA GLU A 841 3.38 -32.52 19.33
C GLU A 841 2.04 -32.92 18.68
N VAL A 842 2.04 -34.03 17.92
CA VAL A 842 0.84 -34.52 17.23
C VAL A 842 -0.23 -34.94 18.24
N LEU A 843 0.17 -35.62 19.31
CA LEU A 843 -0.72 -36.06 20.36
C LEU A 843 -1.37 -34.87 21.09
N GLU A 844 -0.57 -33.87 21.48
CA GLU A 844 -1.07 -32.68 22.16
C GLU A 844 -2.10 -31.94 21.28
N ARG A 845 -1.79 -31.78 19.99
CA ARG A 845 -2.71 -31.16 19.02
C ARG A 845 -4.00 -31.96 18.86
N PHE A 846 -3.92 -33.29 18.88
CA PHE A 846 -5.09 -34.16 18.76
C PHE A 846 -6.01 -34.08 19.98
N VAL A 847 -5.46 -34.11 21.20
CA VAL A 847 -6.24 -33.96 22.43
C VAL A 847 -6.84 -32.54 22.53
N ARG A 848 -6.04 -31.52 22.21
CA ARG A 848 -6.48 -30.11 22.18
C ARG A 848 -7.66 -29.89 21.23
N ALA A 849 -7.65 -30.53 20.05
CA ALA A 849 -8.76 -30.44 19.11
C ALA A 849 -10.10 -30.92 19.70
N HIS A 850 -10.08 -31.87 20.65
CA HIS A 850 -11.28 -32.31 21.36
C HIS A 850 -11.69 -31.33 22.48
N ILE A 851 -10.71 -30.80 23.25
CA ILE A 851 -10.95 -29.84 24.34
C ILE A 851 -11.54 -28.52 23.80
N GLU A 852 -11.04 -28.06 22.65
CA GLU A 852 -11.41 -26.77 22.05
C GLU A 852 -12.58 -26.87 21.06
N HIS A 853 -13.14 -28.06 20.87
CA HIS A 853 -14.27 -28.26 19.96
C HIS A 853 -15.54 -27.62 20.52
N GLU A 854 -16.11 -26.65 19.81
CA GLU A 854 -17.18 -25.81 20.34
C GLU A 854 -18.58 -26.41 20.10
N LYS A 855 -18.70 -27.30 19.11
CA LYS A 855 -19.94 -28.03 18.81
C LYS A 855 -20.09 -29.26 19.71
N PRO A 856 -21.30 -29.78 19.93
CA PRO A 856 -21.46 -31.09 20.55
C PRO A 856 -20.65 -32.17 19.81
N LEU A 857 -19.85 -32.91 20.58
CA LEU A 857 -19.04 -34.04 20.14
C LEU A 857 -19.71 -35.34 20.55
N ILE A 858 -20.02 -36.19 19.58
CA ILE A 858 -20.65 -37.50 19.81
C ILE A 858 -19.73 -38.61 19.30
N SER A 859 -19.45 -39.60 20.15
CA SER A 859 -18.72 -40.82 19.79
C SER A 859 -19.70 -41.98 19.63
N LEU A 860 -19.70 -42.61 18.46
CA LEU A 860 -20.48 -43.80 18.16
C LEU A 860 -19.54 -45.02 18.08
N VAL A 861 -19.48 -45.78 19.17
CA VAL A 861 -18.56 -46.89 19.39
C VAL A 861 -19.18 -48.20 18.91
N ASN A 862 -18.96 -48.51 17.63
CA ASN A 862 -19.52 -49.67 16.92
C ASN A 862 -18.87 -51.02 17.30
N GLY A 863 -17.69 -51.01 17.93
CA GLY A 863 -16.94 -52.22 18.25
C GLY A 863 -15.81 -51.95 19.26
N PRO A 864 -14.81 -52.84 19.40
CA PRO A 864 -13.71 -52.64 20.33
C PRO A 864 -12.94 -51.34 20.08
N ALA A 865 -12.59 -50.65 21.17
CA ALA A 865 -11.84 -49.40 21.23
C ALA A 865 -10.60 -49.57 22.12
N ILE A 866 -9.43 -49.18 21.61
CA ILE A 866 -8.14 -49.42 22.26
C ILE A 866 -7.29 -48.14 22.30
N GLY A 867 -6.63 -47.89 23.44
CA GLY A 867 -5.68 -46.80 23.63
C GLY A 867 -6.34 -45.43 23.68
N ILE A 868 -5.70 -44.43 23.08
CA ILE A 868 -6.14 -43.03 23.14
C ILE A 868 -7.60 -42.79 22.73
N SER A 869 -8.14 -43.58 21.81
CA SER A 869 -9.54 -43.45 21.40
C SER A 869 -10.52 -43.67 22.56
N VAL A 870 -10.10 -44.40 23.60
CA VAL A 870 -10.87 -44.65 24.83
C VAL A 870 -10.71 -43.50 25.82
N THR A 871 -9.49 -43.01 26.02
CA THR A 871 -9.24 -41.91 26.98
C THR A 871 -9.89 -40.61 26.56
N LEU A 872 -9.93 -40.34 25.25
CA LEU A 872 -10.61 -39.18 24.69
C LEU A 872 -12.13 -39.21 24.88
N MET A 873 -12.76 -40.37 25.16
CA MET A 873 -14.22 -40.47 25.32
C MET A 873 -14.75 -39.59 26.46
N ALA A 874 -13.94 -39.32 27.48
CA ALA A 874 -14.29 -38.36 28.54
C ALA A 874 -14.40 -36.89 28.05
N LEU A 875 -13.84 -36.60 26.88
CA LEU A 875 -13.93 -35.29 26.23
C LEU A 875 -15.12 -35.18 25.26
N PHE A 876 -15.80 -36.28 24.97
CA PHE A 876 -17.05 -36.28 24.19
C PHE A 876 -18.23 -35.90 25.08
N ASP A 877 -19.23 -35.28 24.48
CA ASP A 877 -20.45 -34.85 25.16
C ASP A 877 -21.48 -35.99 25.23
N LEU A 878 -21.45 -36.93 24.26
CA LEU A 878 -22.18 -38.20 24.30
C LEU A 878 -21.29 -39.33 23.78
N VAL A 879 -21.36 -40.49 24.45
CA VAL A 879 -20.64 -41.71 24.05
C VAL A 879 -21.65 -42.84 23.98
N ILE A 880 -21.96 -43.28 22.77
CA ILE A 880 -22.98 -44.30 22.51
C ILE A 880 -22.28 -45.55 22.01
N ALA A 881 -22.47 -46.66 22.69
CA ALA A 881 -21.74 -47.89 22.42
C ALA A 881 -22.65 -49.02 21.99
N SER A 882 -22.16 -49.87 21.09
CA SER A 882 -22.75 -51.18 20.83
C SER A 882 -22.57 -52.07 22.07
N ASP A 883 -23.52 -52.95 22.34
CA ASP A 883 -23.36 -54.03 23.33
C ASP A 883 -22.16 -54.97 23.06
N LYS A 884 -21.62 -54.99 21.84
CA LYS A 884 -20.36 -55.68 21.48
C LYS A 884 -19.09 -54.84 21.67
N ALA A 885 -19.21 -53.58 22.05
CA ALA A 885 -18.05 -52.72 22.29
C ALA A 885 -17.26 -53.15 23.53
N SER A 886 -15.95 -52.90 23.51
CA SER A 886 -15.09 -53.06 24.67
C SER A 886 -14.01 -51.98 24.70
N PHE A 887 -13.56 -51.61 25.88
CA PHE A 887 -12.73 -50.42 26.11
C PHE A 887 -11.47 -50.81 26.86
N HIS A 888 -10.30 -50.55 26.28
CA HIS A 888 -9.02 -50.99 26.85
C HIS A 888 -7.92 -49.95 26.65
N SER A 889 -7.22 -49.59 27.72
CA SER A 889 -6.11 -48.64 27.72
C SER A 889 -4.86 -49.27 28.35
N PRO A 890 -4.06 -50.04 27.58
CA PRO A 890 -2.95 -50.83 28.11
C PRO A 890 -1.70 -49.98 28.39
N PHE A 891 -1.78 -49.06 29.35
CA PHE A 891 -0.65 -48.17 29.67
C PHE A 891 0.48 -48.95 30.34
N SER A 892 0.16 -49.68 31.41
CA SER A 892 1.17 -50.30 32.28
C SER A 892 1.86 -51.47 31.59
N SER A 893 1.11 -52.30 30.85
CA SER A 893 1.65 -53.41 30.05
C SER A 893 2.49 -52.97 28.84
N LEU A 894 2.35 -51.73 28.39
CA LEU A 894 3.19 -51.12 27.34
C LEU A 894 4.27 -50.17 27.90
N GLY A 895 4.40 -50.06 29.23
CA GLY A 895 5.35 -49.16 29.90
C GLY A 895 5.08 -47.67 29.66
N GLN A 896 3.86 -47.31 29.29
CA GLN A 896 3.38 -45.95 28.99
C GLN A 896 2.67 -45.33 30.19
N SER A 897 2.45 -44.02 30.14
CA SER A 897 1.64 -43.27 31.12
C SER A 897 0.27 -42.92 30.54
N PRO A 898 -0.73 -42.61 31.38
CA PRO A 898 -2.02 -42.11 30.92
C PRO A 898 -1.91 -40.88 30.01
N GLU A 899 -2.85 -40.77 29.07
CA GLU A 899 -2.95 -39.71 28.06
C GLU A 899 -4.40 -39.27 27.84
N GLY A 900 -4.64 -38.24 27.01
CA GLY A 900 -6.00 -37.81 26.64
C GLY A 900 -6.77 -37.14 27.78
N CYS A 901 -6.06 -36.56 28.76
CA CYS A 901 -6.58 -36.04 30.02
C CYS A 901 -7.21 -37.11 30.93
N SER A 902 -6.92 -38.40 30.72
CA SER A 902 -7.55 -39.48 31.50
C SER A 902 -7.12 -39.51 32.97
N SER A 903 -5.92 -39.02 33.31
CA SER A 903 -5.48 -38.93 34.72
C SER A 903 -6.35 -37.96 35.55
N TYR A 904 -7.00 -37.01 34.90
CA TYR A 904 -7.92 -36.06 35.52
C TYR A 904 -9.38 -36.45 35.32
N THR A 905 -9.76 -36.83 34.10
CA THR A 905 -11.16 -37.02 33.73
C THR A 905 -11.73 -38.36 34.21
N PHE A 906 -10.95 -39.44 34.22
CA PHE A 906 -11.47 -40.75 34.64
C PHE A 906 -11.78 -40.79 36.14
N PRO A 907 -10.91 -40.32 37.06
CA PRO A 907 -11.26 -40.24 38.47
C PRO A 907 -12.54 -39.42 38.73
N MET A 908 -12.78 -38.37 37.94
CA MET A 908 -13.97 -37.53 38.02
C MET A 908 -15.23 -38.26 37.52
N LEU A 909 -15.13 -39.07 36.47
CA LEU A 909 -16.27 -39.80 35.89
C LEU A 909 -16.66 -41.05 36.67
N MET A 910 -15.68 -41.86 37.07
CA MET A 910 -15.92 -43.21 37.61
C MET A 910 -15.42 -43.42 39.05
N GLY A 911 -14.83 -42.39 39.66
CA GLY A 911 -14.18 -42.46 40.97
C GLY A 911 -12.76 -43.02 40.90
N ALA A 912 -11.93 -42.62 41.86
CA ALA A 912 -10.49 -42.91 41.87
C ALA A 912 -10.16 -44.41 41.79
N THR A 913 -10.84 -45.26 42.56
CA THR A 913 -10.55 -46.70 42.58
C THR A 913 -10.83 -47.38 41.24
N LYS A 914 -11.97 -47.06 40.59
CA LYS A 914 -12.31 -47.63 39.29
C LYS A 914 -11.42 -47.08 38.18
N ALA A 915 -11.00 -45.82 38.28
CA ALA A 915 -10.03 -45.22 37.36
C ALA A 915 -8.66 -45.93 37.49
N CYS A 916 -8.21 -46.25 38.71
CA CYS A 916 -6.99 -47.04 38.93
C CYS A 916 -7.06 -48.43 38.28
N GLU A 917 -8.20 -49.13 38.37
CA GLU A 917 -8.36 -50.42 37.67
C GLU A 917 -8.06 -50.31 36.17
N MET A 918 -8.51 -49.24 35.53
CA MET A 918 -8.38 -49.05 34.09
C MET A 918 -7.01 -48.48 33.68
N LEU A 919 -6.49 -47.50 34.43
CA LEU A 919 -5.27 -46.78 34.09
C LEU A 919 -3.98 -47.45 34.61
N LEU A 920 -4.03 -48.10 35.78
CA LEU A 920 -2.87 -48.74 36.39
C LEU A 920 -2.83 -50.25 36.16
N PHE A 921 -4.00 -50.91 36.15
CA PHE A 921 -4.08 -52.37 36.03
C PHE A 921 -4.60 -52.83 34.65
N ASP A 922 -4.67 -51.92 33.67
CA ASP A 922 -5.08 -52.18 32.29
C ASP A 922 -6.42 -52.93 32.17
N LYS A 923 -7.35 -52.76 33.12
CA LYS A 923 -8.63 -53.47 33.10
C LYS A 923 -9.41 -53.12 31.82
N LYS A 924 -9.71 -54.16 31.03
CA LYS A 924 -10.61 -54.06 29.88
C LYS A 924 -12.06 -54.02 30.37
N LEU A 925 -12.83 -53.06 29.90
CA LEU A 925 -14.25 -52.90 30.23
C LEU A 925 -15.14 -53.43 29.11
N THR A 926 -16.24 -54.06 29.49
CA THR A 926 -17.39 -54.31 28.61
C THR A 926 -18.22 -53.03 28.41
N ALA A 927 -19.12 -53.02 27.42
CA ALA A 927 -20.06 -51.91 27.23
C ALA A 927 -20.90 -51.62 28.49
N SER A 928 -21.38 -52.67 29.17
CA SER A 928 -22.15 -52.54 30.42
C SER A 928 -21.32 -51.91 31.53
N GLU A 929 -20.09 -52.39 31.75
CA GLU A 929 -19.23 -51.82 32.80
C GLU A 929 -18.80 -50.38 32.50
N ALA A 930 -18.60 -50.03 31.23
CA ALA A 930 -18.27 -48.67 30.82
C ALA A 930 -19.47 -47.71 31.04
N TYR A 931 -20.70 -48.20 30.85
CA TYR A 931 -21.93 -47.48 31.18
C TYR A 931 -22.08 -47.29 32.70
N ASP A 932 -21.89 -48.35 33.51
CA ASP A 932 -21.94 -48.29 34.98
C ASP A 932 -20.84 -47.40 35.61
N ARG A 933 -19.87 -46.98 34.79
CA ARG A 933 -18.76 -46.10 35.14
C ARG A 933 -18.89 -44.70 34.54
N ASN A 934 -20.03 -44.37 33.94
CA ASN A 934 -20.31 -43.09 33.29
C ASN A 934 -19.37 -42.74 32.10
N LEU A 935 -18.63 -43.71 31.57
CA LEU A 935 -17.81 -43.51 30.37
C LEU A 935 -18.65 -43.61 29.09
N VAL A 936 -19.70 -44.44 29.12
CA VAL A 936 -20.69 -44.60 28.05
C VAL A 936 -22.03 -44.03 28.53
N THR A 937 -22.68 -43.21 27.71
CA THR A 937 -23.97 -42.58 28.04
C THR A 937 -25.18 -43.42 27.60
N ARG A 938 -25.02 -44.31 26.62
CA ARG A 938 -26.08 -45.22 26.17
C ARG A 938 -25.50 -46.46 25.49
N ILE A 939 -26.13 -47.62 25.73
CA ILE A 939 -25.83 -48.87 25.03
C ILE A 939 -26.97 -49.17 24.04
N ILE A 940 -26.61 -49.59 22.82
CA ILE A 940 -27.57 -50.00 21.78
C ILE A 940 -27.20 -51.41 21.30
N PRO A 941 -28.18 -52.33 21.10
CA PRO A 941 -27.91 -53.65 20.53
C PRO A 941 -27.21 -53.55 19.17
N HIS A 942 -26.14 -54.32 18.97
CA HIS A 942 -25.27 -54.22 17.78
C HIS A 942 -26.05 -54.31 16.45
N ASN A 943 -27.07 -55.16 16.38
CA ASN A 943 -27.87 -55.38 15.17
C ASN A 943 -28.62 -54.12 14.69
N ASN A 944 -28.94 -53.21 15.61
CA ASN A 944 -29.68 -51.97 15.31
C ASN A 944 -28.81 -50.72 15.48
N PHE A 945 -27.50 -50.88 15.71
CA PHE A 945 -26.61 -49.81 16.15
C PHE A 945 -26.61 -48.61 15.19
N TYR A 946 -26.41 -48.84 13.89
CA TYR A 946 -26.35 -47.77 12.90
C TYR A 946 -27.71 -47.07 12.71
N GLU A 947 -28.80 -47.84 12.63
CA GLU A 947 -30.15 -47.29 12.44
C GLU A 947 -30.60 -46.42 13.62
N GLU A 948 -30.39 -46.89 14.86
CA GLU A 948 -30.78 -46.12 16.05
C GLU A 948 -29.88 -44.89 16.28
N THR A 949 -28.57 -45.01 16.00
CA THR A 949 -27.65 -43.87 16.16
C THR A 949 -27.88 -42.81 15.09
N GLU A 950 -28.19 -43.19 13.86
CA GLU A 950 -28.55 -42.25 12.79
C GLU A 950 -29.82 -41.47 13.13
N ARG A 951 -30.87 -42.15 13.61
CA ARG A 951 -32.11 -41.49 14.09
C ARG A 951 -31.83 -40.50 15.21
N LEU A 952 -31.01 -40.90 16.19
CA LEU A 952 -30.67 -40.06 17.33
C LEU A 952 -29.85 -38.83 16.92
N VAL A 953 -28.80 -39.02 16.11
CA VAL A 953 -27.96 -37.91 15.62
C VAL A 953 -28.79 -36.95 14.76
N SER A 954 -29.68 -37.46 13.92
CA SER A 954 -30.58 -36.64 13.10
C SER A 954 -31.48 -35.78 13.98
N SER A 955 -32.13 -36.38 14.98
CA SER A 955 -32.97 -35.64 15.95
C SER A 955 -32.19 -34.59 16.73
N LEU A 956 -30.97 -34.88 17.17
CA LEU A 956 -30.13 -33.90 17.88
C LEU A 956 -29.68 -32.76 16.96
N SER A 957 -29.46 -33.04 15.68
CA SER A 957 -28.97 -32.06 14.70
C SER A 957 -30.01 -30.99 14.34
N GLU A 958 -31.29 -31.24 14.60
CA GLU A 958 -32.41 -30.29 14.43
C GLU A 958 -32.46 -29.20 15.51
N LEU A 959 -31.73 -29.38 16.62
CA LEU A 959 -31.69 -28.39 17.70
C LEU A 959 -30.92 -27.12 17.27
N PRO A 960 -31.25 -25.93 17.83
CA PRO A 960 -30.61 -24.68 17.44
C PRO A 960 -29.07 -24.70 17.64
N PRO A 961 -28.25 -24.53 16.58
CA PRO A 961 -26.81 -24.78 16.62
C PRO A 961 -26.04 -23.85 17.57
N GLU A 962 -26.39 -22.56 17.57
CA GLU A 962 -25.76 -21.59 18.48
C GLU A 962 -26.10 -21.86 19.95
N SER A 963 -27.33 -22.33 20.23
CA SER A 963 -27.72 -22.70 21.60
C SER A 963 -26.91 -23.90 22.09
N LEU A 964 -26.75 -24.93 21.24
CA LEU A 964 -25.91 -26.09 21.53
C LEU A 964 -24.46 -25.70 21.86
N LYS A 965 -23.88 -24.80 21.06
CA LYS A 965 -22.53 -24.29 21.24
C LYS A 965 -22.34 -23.54 22.56
N VAL A 966 -23.21 -22.55 22.83
CA VAL A 966 -23.14 -21.74 24.06
C VAL A 966 -23.36 -22.61 25.30
N ASN A 967 -24.31 -23.52 25.27
CA ASN A 967 -24.60 -24.42 26.40
C ASN A 967 -23.40 -25.36 26.68
N LYS A 968 -22.79 -25.93 25.64
CA LYS A 968 -21.56 -26.72 25.78
C LYS A 968 -20.43 -25.90 26.40
N GLN A 969 -20.21 -24.68 25.92
CA GLN A 969 -19.18 -23.79 26.44
C GLN A 969 -19.38 -23.50 27.93
N LEU A 970 -20.62 -23.25 28.39
CA LEU A 970 -20.90 -23.05 29.81
C LEU A 970 -20.57 -24.29 30.67
N LEU A 971 -20.85 -25.49 30.17
CA LEU A 971 -20.55 -26.74 30.87
C LEU A 971 -19.05 -27.08 30.87
N ARG A 972 -18.35 -26.83 29.76
CA ARG A 972 -16.96 -27.27 29.54
C ARG A 972 -15.91 -26.24 29.95
N ASN A 973 -16.18 -24.94 29.79
CA ASN A 973 -15.15 -23.89 29.98
C ASN A 973 -14.60 -23.84 31.41
N VAL A 974 -15.39 -24.25 32.42
CA VAL A 974 -14.94 -24.32 33.82
C VAL A 974 -13.74 -25.26 33.99
N HIS A 975 -13.66 -26.31 33.18
CA HIS A 975 -12.56 -27.29 33.21
C HIS A 975 -11.50 -27.05 32.13
N LYS A 976 -11.74 -26.16 31.16
CA LYS A 976 -10.91 -26.01 29.95
C LYS A 976 -9.45 -25.73 30.27
N ASP A 977 -9.17 -24.77 31.14
CA ASP A 977 -7.79 -24.42 31.49
C ASP A 977 -7.07 -25.56 32.22
N VAL A 978 -7.79 -26.30 33.06
CA VAL A 978 -7.23 -27.47 33.76
C VAL A 978 -6.94 -28.58 32.76
N LEU A 979 -7.86 -28.88 31.84
CA LEU A 979 -7.69 -29.90 30.81
C LEU A 979 -6.51 -29.59 29.88
N LEU A 980 -6.34 -28.33 29.46
CA LEU A 980 -5.19 -27.94 28.64
C LEU A 980 -3.86 -28.11 29.39
N ARG A 981 -3.82 -27.78 30.69
CA ARG A 981 -2.62 -28.02 31.53
C ARG A 981 -2.34 -29.51 31.72
N VAL A 982 -3.37 -30.31 32.01
CA VAL A 982 -3.25 -31.77 32.17
C VAL A 982 -2.78 -32.40 30.87
N CYS A 983 -3.35 -32.02 29.73
CA CYS A 983 -2.94 -32.47 28.40
C CYS A 983 -1.44 -32.26 28.18
N LYS A 984 -0.94 -31.03 28.39
CA LYS A 984 0.48 -30.69 28.24
C LYS A 984 1.35 -31.52 29.19
N HIS A 985 0.92 -31.70 30.43
CA HIS A 985 1.66 -32.48 31.42
C HIS A 985 1.72 -33.98 31.07
N GLU A 986 0.58 -34.59 30.73
CA GLU A 986 0.52 -36.00 30.32
C GLU A 986 1.36 -36.27 29.07
N CYS A 987 1.33 -35.39 28.06
CA CYS A 987 2.13 -35.54 26.85
C CYS A 987 3.64 -35.50 27.15
N ALA A 988 4.08 -34.56 28.00
CA ALA A 988 5.47 -34.47 28.41
C ALA A 988 5.94 -35.70 29.20
N VAL A 989 5.11 -36.23 30.10
CA VAL A 989 5.42 -37.46 30.85
C VAL A 989 5.45 -38.66 29.91
N LEU A 990 4.50 -38.76 28.97
CA LEU A 990 4.45 -39.87 28.01
C LEU A 990 5.67 -39.89 27.08
N LYS A 991 6.13 -38.71 26.65
CA LYS A 991 7.40 -38.59 25.92
C LYS A 991 8.59 -39.11 26.73
N GLN A 992 8.69 -38.76 28.02
CA GLN A 992 9.73 -39.31 28.89
C GLN A 992 9.61 -40.85 28.98
N ARG A 993 8.39 -41.39 29.03
CA ARG A 993 8.15 -42.84 29.02
C ARG A 993 8.57 -43.49 27.71
N TRP A 994 8.24 -42.93 26.54
CA TRP A 994 8.68 -43.47 25.25
C TRP A 994 10.22 -43.53 25.10
N LEU A 995 10.93 -42.61 25.75
CA LEU A 995 12.40 -42.60 25.79
C LEU A 995 13.00 -43.53 26.86
N SER A 996 12.17 -44.10 27.73
CA SER A 996 12.62 -45.00 28.80
C SER A 996 12.94 -46.41 28.27
N VAL A 997 13.96 -47.05 28.87
CA VAL A 997 14.35 -48.43 28.57
C VAL A 997 13.19 -49.40 28.81
N GLU A 998 12.41 -49.18 29.87
CA GLU A 998 11.27 -50.01 30.25
C GLU A 998 10.18 -50.03 29.16
N CYS A 999 9.78 -48.86 28.65
CA CYS A 999 8.78 -48.77 27.58
C CYS A 999 9.28 -49.41 26.28
N GLN A 1000 10.55 -49.17 25.92
CA GLN A 1000 11.14 -49.75 24.71
C GLN A 1000 11.16 -51.28 24.75
N GLN A 1001 11.53 -51.87 25.89
CA GLN A 1001 11.49 -53.32 26.09
C GLN A 1001 10.06 -53.88 26.05
N ALA A 1002 9.11 -53.19 26.68
CA ALA A 1002 7.70 -53.58 26.66
C ALA A 1002 7.12 -53.57 25.22
N LEU A 1003 7.43 -52.54 24.44
CA LEU A 1003 7.02 -52.42 23.03
C LEU A 1003 7.65 -53.49 22.13
N GLN A 1004 8.94 -53.82 22.33
CA GLN A 1004 9.60 -54.92 21.62
C GLN A 1004 8.98 -56.29 21.95
N LYS A 1005 8.66 -56.53 23.23
CA LYS A 1005 7.96 -57.75 23.68
C LYS A 1005 6.54 -57.83 23.12
N PHE A 1006 5.85 -56.69 22.97
CA PHE A 1006 4.53 -56.63 22.35
C PHE A 1006 4.59 -56.90 20.83
N ALA A 1007 5.55 -56.30 20.13
CA ALA A 1007 5.75 -56.49 18.69
C ALA A 1007 6.12 -57.93 18.32
N SER A 1008 6.87 -58.63 19.18
CA SER A 1008 7.28 -60.03 19.00
C SER A 1008 6.18 -61.06 19.31
N ARG A 1009 5.06 -60.67 19.92
CA ARG A 1009 3.89 -61.55 20.12
C ARG A 1009 3.09 -61.79 18.84
N LYS A 1010 3.41 -61.10 17.74
CA LYS A 1010 2.87 -61.39 16.39
C LYS A 1010 3.78 -62.41 15.68
N THR A 1011 3.69 -63.66 16.12
CA THR A 1011 3.92 -64.87 15.32
C THR A 1011 2.84 -65.87 15.66
#